data_AF-E4XKE8-F1
#
_entry.id   AF-E4XKE8-F1
#
_cell.length_a   1.000
_cell.length_b   1.000
_cell.length_c   1.000
_cell.angle_alpha   90.00
_cell.angle_beta   90.00
_cell.angle_gamma   90.00
#
_symmetry.space_group_name_H-M   'P 1'
#
loop_
_entity.id
_entity.type
_entity.pdbx_description
1 polymer ?
#
loop_
_entity_poly.entity_id
_entity_poly.type
_entity_poly.pdbx_seq_one_letter_code
_entity_poly.pdbx_strand_id
1 'polypeptide(L)'
;MEPLRREKRGLRGETFEPDTRAKGGYHGQVGFNACFLSYDPLWNAEWYIKNTGQDDGTPGLDLNVTHVWQMGYTGRGVTVAILDDGVDYNHPDLYPNYSPENSWDFSGDDPYPYPRWTSNGFNSHGTRCAGEIAAVADNGICGVGIAFNSKIAAVRMLDQPYMTDAIEASSMGFRPQNIDIYSASWGPTDDGKTVDGPRELTLQAMRDGVNKGRNGKGSIYVWASGDGGPFDDCNLDGYASSMWTISINSAVNDGETAIYDESCSSIVASTFSSGKVGARSNAGVATTDLYGNCTMKHSGTSAAAPEAAGVIALALEANPDLTWRDIQTLSDPRHPWQVNGAGFLFNHLFGFGVIDAGSLVEESLKWKNAPERKSCIVGEMEIAKKTFTGGEPVELSIDTDSCAGKSNEVNYIEHVQAFITLKTTRRGDLTINMTSPMSTNSKLLQPRPRDDDSVVGLNEWPFVSVQFWGERARGMWKVRIALSELTLKQQYAQVLKWKLVIHGTKDPWNHMPSHIFFLFVLGGISALGRTSAPAEAAGEIQRLECYHCTYRENSDGTTFGNKACQDVSDPEASKQFLISIPNRFYNVTKPTPVVYRYDCMTYWRTGKRIEDHFCSETGKCYHCEGTEYMNKSTNAWVHPEAHKEGCASLEGNQPVRPCDATCEVLLMSVMQGNNKDPVARFVQRGCLPTQMDAQTAAFETDTKDKFNMETCYDSICNTGCTKDGCSSARVALVSSIFLLTSLFLL
;
A
#
# COMPACT_ATOMS: atom_id res chain seq x y z
N MET A 1 -20.19 -45.24 46.10
CA MET A 1 -21.55 -45.33 46.66
C MET A 1 -22.44 -44.33 45.93
N GLU A 2 -23.72 -44.64 45.89
CA GLU A 2 -24.75 -44.34 44.87
C GLU A 2 -24.94 -42.92 44.29
N PRO A 3 -25.58 -42.82 43.10
CA PRO A 3 -25.69 -41.63 42.27
C PRO A 3 -27.01 -40.86 42.48
N LEU A 4 -27.00 -39.54 42.25
CA LEU A 4 -28.22 -38.72 42.29
C LEU A 4 -28.71 -38.31 40.89
N ARG A 5 -29.87 -38.89 40.61
CA ARG A 5 -30.94 -38.74 39.60
C ARG A 5 -31.05 -37.44 38.81
N ARG A 6 -31.26 -37.63 37.50
CA ARG A 6 -31.99 -36.76 36.56
C ARG A 6 -33.39 -36.39 37.05
N GLU A 7 -33.74 -35.11 37.02
CA GLU A 7 -35.13 -34.65 36.95
C GLU A 7 -35.42 -34.03 35.58
N LYS A 8 -36.44 -34.58 34.90
CA LYS A 8 -37.12 -33.97 33.76
C LYS A 8 -38.09 -32.93 34.30
N ARG A 9 -37.95 -31.65 33.94
CA ARG A 9 -39.05 -30.68 34.02
C ARG A 9 -39.71 -30.56 32.65
N GLY A 10 -40.98 -30.96 32.61
CA GLY A 10 -41.85 -30.73 31.47
C GLY A 10 -42.28 -29.27 31.42
N LEU A 11 -42.16 -28.66 30.25
CA LEU A 11 -42.82 -27.40 29.92
C LEU A 11 -44.15 -27.74 29.28
N ARG A 12 -45.23 -27.25 29.91
CA ARG A 12 -46.58 -27.20 29.34
C ARG A 12 -46.56 -26.25 28.15
N GLY A 13 -47.26 -26.64 27.09
CA GLY A 13 -47.43 -25.82 25.90
C GLY A 13 -48.29 -24.59 26.19
N GLU A 14 -47.80 -23.44 25.75
CA GLU A 14 -48.62 -22.30 25.38
C GLU A 14 -48.40 -22.08 23.88
N THR A 15 -49.47 -22.33 23.12
CA THR A 15 -49.60 -22.03 21.70
C THR A 15 -49.67 -20.52 21.52
N PHE A 16 -48.63 -19.91 20.95
CA PHE A 16 -48.72 -18.58 20.36
C PHE A 16 -49.08 -18.73 18.88
N GLU A 17 -50.33 -18.40 18.53
CA GLU A 17 -50.73 -18.15 17.14
C GLU A 17 -50.05 -16.86 16.64
N PRO A 18 -49.44 -16.85 15.43
CA PRO A 18 -48.92 -15.63 14.85
C PRO A 18 -50.06 -14.80 14.24
N ASP A 19 -50.19 -13.55 14.69
CA ASP A 19 -51.11 -12.56 14.13
C ASP A 19 -50.71 -12.23 12.68
N THR A 20 -51.46 -12.79 11.74
CA THR A 20 -51.34 -12.53 10.31
C THR A 20 -52.03 -11.22 9.95
N ARG A 21 -51.35 -10.07 10.06
CA ARG A 21 -51.72 -8.84 9.31
C ARG A 21 -50.64 -7.75 9.30
N ALA A 22 -49.68 -7.87 8.40
CA ALA A 22 -49.05 -6.73 7.71
C ALA A 22 -48.32 -7.23 6.45
N LYS A 23 -49.08 -7.49 5.37
CA LYS A 23 -48.50 -7.59 4.03
C LYS A 23 -48.22 -6.17 3.53
N GLY A 24 -46.95 -5.82 3.45
CA GLY A 24 -46.45 -4.63 2.76
C GLY A 24 -45.01 -4.90 2.34
N GLY A 25 -44.84 -5.58 1.20
CA GLY A 25 -43.52 -5.84 0.63
C GLY A 25 -42.86 -4.53 0.23
N TYR A 26 -41.78 -4.17 0.91
CA TYR A 26 -40.78 -3.25 0.38
C TYR A 26 -39.73 -4.08 -0.35
N HIS A 27 -40.01 -4.44 -1.61
CA HIS A 27 -38.95 -4.58 -2.59
C HIS A 27 -38.51 -3.15 -2.96
N GLY A 28 -37.72 -2.53 -2.09
CA GLY A 28 -36.97 -1.34 -2.42
C GLY A 28 -35.68 -1.78 -3.09
N GLN A 29 -35.55 -1.52 -4.40
CA GLN A 29 -34.23 -1.39 -5.01
C GLN A 29 -33.48 -0.32 -4.20
N VAL A 30 -32.56 -0.74 -3.34
CA VAL A 30 -31.63 0.18 -2.69
C VAL A 30 -30.75 0.69 -3.81
N GLY A 31 -30.94 1.95 -4.18
CA GLY A 31 -30.02 2.63 -5.08
C GLY A 31 -28.64 2.58 -4.46
N PHE A 32 -27.71 1.91 -5.14
CA PHE A 32 -26.28 1.92 -4.84
C PHE A 32 -25.77 3.36 -5.04
N ASN A 33 -25.84 4.18 -3.99
CA ASN A 33 -25.19 5.50 -3.91
C ASN A 33 -25.12 6.04 -2.47
N ALA A 34 -25.03 5.16 -1.46
CA ALA A 34 -24.80 5.55 -0.08
C ALA A 34 -23.42 5.05 0.38
N CYS A 35 -22.61 5.95 0.94
CA CYS A 35 -21.37 5.64 1.63
C CYS A 35 -21.64 4.55 2.68
N PHE A 36 -20.90 3.43 2.65
CA PHE A 36 -21.04 2.37 3.66
C PHE A 36 -20.70 2.97 5.04
N LEU A 37 -21.68 2.94 5.94
CA LEU A 37 -21.54 3.37 7.32
C LEU A 37 -22.20 2.28 8.18
N SER A 38 -21.39 1.58 8.98
CA SER A 38 -21.89 0.63 9.97
C SER A 38 -22.40 1.40 11.20
N TYR A 39 -23.40 0.84 11.88
CA TYR A 39 -23.89 1.36 13.15
C TYR A 39 -23.24 0.70 14.38
N ASP A 40 -22.25 -0.17 14.17
CA ASP A 40 -21.56 -0.88 15.24
C ASP A 40 -20.79 0.10 16.14
N PRO A 41 -20.77 -0.10 17.48
CA PRO A 41 -20.26 0.89 18.43
C PRO A 41 -18.82 1.36 18.22
N LEU A 42 -17.94 0.52 17.66
CA LEU A 42 -16.53 0.78 17.42
C LEU A 42 -16.23 1.25 15.99
N TRP A 43 -17.22 1.35 15.09
CA TRP A 43 -17.02 1.79 13.70
C TRP A 43 -16.18 3.09 13.60
N ASN A 44 -16.47 4.07 14.46
CA ASN A 44 -15.74 5.34 14.44
C ASN A 44 -14.28 5.23 14.94
N ALA A 45 -13.93 4.15 15.63
CA ALA A 45 -12.58 3.82 16.09
C ALA A 45 -11.80 2.93 15.11
N GLU A 46 -12.46 2.31 14.13
CA GLU A 46 -11.83 1.46 13.10
C GLU A 46 -11.23 2.28 11.96
N TRP A 47 -10.24 3.11 12.33
CA TRP A 47 -9.57 4.02 11.41
C TRP A 47 -8.84 3.32 10.26
N TYR A 48 -8.42 2.07 10.45
CA TYR A 48 -7.78 1.23 9.43
C TYR A 48 -8.76 0.82 8.32
N ILE A 49 -10.07 0.78 8.60
CA ILE A 49 -11.13 0.61 7.59
C ILE A 49 -11.56 1.95 7.02
N LYS A 50 -11.75 2.96 7.88
CA LYS A 50 -12.14 4.31 7.46
C LYS A 50 -11.47 5.40 8.30
N ASN A 51 -10.45 6.02 7.74
CA ASN A 51 -9.72 7.10 8.40
C ASN A 51 -10.36 8.45 8.04
N THR A 52 -11.00 9.06 9.02
CA THR A 52 -11.62 10.39 8.95
C THR A 52 -10.75 11.46 9.61
N GLY A 53 -9.56 11.10 10.10
CA GLY A 53 -8.69 11.94 10.92
C GLY A 53 -8.89 11.75 12.43
N GLN A 54 -9.54 10.66 12.84
CA GLN A 54 -9.68 10.30 14.25
C GLN A 54 -8.31 9.97 14.86
N ASP A 55 -8.16 10.29 16.15
CA ASP A 55 -6.95 10.01 16.94
C ASP A 55 -5.62 10.42 16.30
N ASP A 56 -5.61 11.62 15.72
CA ASP A 56 -4.46 12.23 15.01
C ASP A 56 -4.03 11.49 13.73
N GLY A 57 -4.92 10.66 13.16
CA GLY A 57 -4.72 10.01 11.88
C GLY A 57 -4.80 10.96 10.68
N THR A 58 -4.32 10.48 9.53
CA THR A 58 -4.40 11.19 8.25
C THR A 58 -5.66 10.74 7.49
N PRO A 59 -6.63 11.63 7.23
CA PRO A 59 -7.86 11.26 6.52
C PRO A 59 -7.58 10.58 5.16
N GLY A 60 -8.28 9.50 4.88
CA GLY A 60 -8.14 8.69 3.66
C GLY A 60 -6.89 7.79 3.64
N LEU A 61 -6.07 7.79 4.69
CA LEU A 61 -5.04 6.78 4.89
C LEU A 61 -5.65 5.60 5.67
N ASP A 62 -6.37 4.76 4.92
CA ASP A 62 -7.03 3.53 5.36
C ASP A 62 -6.85 2.45 4.27
N LEU A 63 -7.31 1.23 4.53
CA LEU A 63 -7.18 0.09 3.61
C LEU A 63 -8.11 0.17 2.39
N ASN A 64 -8.91 1.23 2.24
CA ASN A 64 -9.87 1.39 1.15
C ASN A 64 -10.91 0.24 1.07
N VAL A 65 -11.26 -0.36 2.21
CA VAL A 65 -12.18 -1.52 2.28
C VAL A 65 -13.62 -1.14 1.92
N THR A 66 -14.04 0.07 2.29
CA THR A 66 -15.42 0.54 2.04
C THR A 66 -15.78 0.56 0.55
N HIS A 67 -14.81 0.75 -0.35
CA HIS A 67 -14.99 0.64 -1.80
C HIS A 67 -15.30 -0.81 -2.22
N VAL A 68 -14.56 -1.78 -1.66
CA VAL A 68 -14.76 -3.21 -1.91
C VAL A 68 -16.16 -3.68 -1.47
N TRP A 69 -16.61 -3.21 -0.30
CA TRP A 69 -17.97 -3.50 0.18
C TRP A 69 -19.05 -2.92 -0.74
N GLN A 70 -18.83 -1.73 -1.31
CA GLN A 70 -19.72 -1.14 -2.31
C GLN A 70 -19.74 -1.94 -3.63
N MET A 71 -18.62 -2.58 -3.98
CA MET A 71 -18.56 -3.54 -5.09
C MET A 71 -19.29 -4.86 -4.78
N GLY A 72 -19.66 -5.08 -3.51
CA GLY A 72 -20.44 -6.22 -3.04
C GLY A 72 -19.61 -7.37 -2.48
N TYR A 73 -18.28 -7.27 -2.40
CA TYR A 73 -17.41 -8.30 -1.82
C TYR A 73 -17.26 -8.07 -0.31
N THR A 74 -17.43 -9.12 0.47
CA THR A 74 -17.49 -9.08 1.95
C THR A 74 -16.82 -10.31 2.61
N GLY A 75 -16.18 -11.17 1.82
CA GLY A 75 -15.49 -12.39 2.25
C GLY A 75 -16.29 -13.68 2.09
N ARG A 76 -17.45 -13.66 1.42
CA ARG A 76 -18.34 -14.83 1.39
C ARG A 76 -17.67 -16.03 0.72
N GLY A 77 -17.82 -17.19 1.36
CA GLY A 77 -17.31 -18.45 0.83
C GLY A 77 -15.81 -18.67 1.05
N VAL A 78 -15.13 -17.74 1.71
CA VAL A 78 -13.72 -17.86 2.09
C VAL A 78 -13.62 -18.24 3.57
N THR A 79 -12.75 -19.20 3.89
CA THR A 79 -12.47 -19.60 5.27
C THR A 79 -11.05 -19.20 5.67
N VAL A 80 -10.92 -18.42 6.75
CA VAL A 80 -9.65 -17.96 7.30
C VAL A 80 -9.40 -18.63 8.65
N ALA A 81 -8.25 -19.27 8.79
CA ALA A 81 -7.81 -19.88 10.04
C ALA A 81 -6.90 -18.94 10.83
N ILE A 82 -7.20 -18.80 12.12
CA ILE A 82 -6.36 -18.12 13.10
C ILE A 82 -5.51 -19.19 13.80
N LEU A 83 -4.21 -19.22 13.50
CA LEU A 83 -3.24 -20.13 14.13
C LEU A 83 -2.65 -19.47 15.38
N ASP A 84 -3.28 -19.65 16.55
CA ASP A 84 -2.99 -18.80 17.71
C ASP A 84 -3.26 -19.48 19.08
N ASP A 85 -3.55 -18.70 20.12
CA ASP A 85 -3.86 -19.10 21.50
C ASP A 85 -5.32 -19.57 21.71
N GLY A 86 -6.13 -19.50 20.66
CA GLY A 86 -7.54 -19.87 20.58
C GLY A 86 -8.41 -18.71 20.11
N VAL A 87 -9.69 -19.00 19.86
CA VAL A 87 -10.68 -17.96 19.52
C VAL A 87 -11.90 -18.16 20.40
N ASP A 88 -12.34 -17.08 21.07
CA ASP A 88 -13.63 -17.06 21.76
C ASP A 88 -14.75 -17.13 20.71
N TYR A 89 -15.00 -18.34 20.21
CA TYR A 89 -16.00 -18.62 19.18
C TYR A 89 -17.44 -18.44 19.70
N ASN A 90 -17.63 -18.17 20.99
CA ASN A 90 -18.92 -17.78 21.57
C ASN A 90 -19.07 -16.26 21.66
N HIS A 91 -18.04 -15.49 21.32
CA HIS A 91 -18.13 -14.03 21.21
C HIS A 91 -19.29 -13.70 20.27
N PRO A 92 -20.25 -12.85 20.68
CA PRO A 92 -21.48 -12.63 19.91
C PRO A 92 -21.21 -12.01 18.53
N ASP A 93 -20.07 -11.35 18.39
CA ASP A 93 -19.58 -10.77 17.14
C ASP A 93 -18.77 -11.73 16.25
N LEU A 94 -18.46 -12.95 16.73
CA LEU A 94 -17.72 -13.98 15.97
C LEU A 94 -18.55 -15.24 15.73
N TYR A 95 -19.43 -15.60 16.67
CA TYR A 95 -20.21 -16.83 16.63
C TYR A 95 -20.93 -17.10 15.29
N PRO A 96 -21.57 -16.11 14.63
CA PRO A 96 -22.21 -16.35 13.32
C PRO A 96 -21.23 -16.73 12.20
N ASN A 97 -19.98 -16.29 12.30
CA ASN A 97 -18.92 -16.52 11.32
C ASN A 97 -17.97 -17.66 11.71
N TYR A 98 -18.08 -18.23 12.91
CA TYR A 98 -17.29 -19.36 13.34
C TYR A 98 -17.55 -20.63 12.49
N SER A 99 -16.48 -21.34 12.12
CA SER A 99 -16.52 -22.62 11.40
C SER A 99 -16.00 -23.75 12.29
N PRO A 100 -16.87 -24.47 13.01
CA PRO A 100 -16.45 -25.56 13.90
C PRO A 100 -15.81 -26.73 13.15
N GLU A 101 -16.27 -27.05 11.94
CA GLU A 101 -15.75 -28.15 11.12
C GLU A 101 -14.31 -27.95 10.63
N ASN A 102 -13.86 -26.69 10.60
CA ASN A 102 -12.51 -26.30 10.20
C ASN A 102 -11.69 -25.79 11.40
N SER A 103 -12.10 -26.11 12.62
CA SER A 103 -11.46 -25.66 13.86
C SER A 103 -10.89 -26.85 14.66
N TRP A 104 -9.79 -26.63 15.39
CA TRP A 104 -9.16 -27.65 16.23
C TRP A 104 -8.27 -27.06 17.33
N ASP A 105 -8.23 -27.74 18.47
CA ASP A 105 -7.32 -27.44 19.57
C ASP A 105 -6.16 -28.46 19.59
N PHE A 106 -4.99 -28.06 19.10
CA PHE A 106 -3.78 -28.88 19.17
C PHE A 106 -3.10 -28.81 20.55
N SER A 107 -3.39 -27.78 21.35
CA SER A 107 -2.90 -27.69 22.73
C SER A 107 -3.68 -28.61 23.69
N GLY A 108 -4.99 -28.76 23.46
CA GLY A 108 -5.90 -29.61 24.23
C GLY A 108 -6.15 -31.00 23.62
N ASP A 109 -5.80 -31.19 22.35
CA ASP A 109 -6.10 -32.37 21.52
C ASP A 109 -7.62 -32.67 21.43
N ASP A 110 -8.41 -31.65 21.10
CA ASP A 110 -9.86 -31.74 21.03
C ASP A 110 -10.46 -30.73 20.01
N PRO A 111 -11.76 -30.83 19.64
CA PRO A 111 -12.34 -29.96 18.61
C PRO A 111 -12.79 -28.59 19.15
N TYR A 112 -12.44 -28.20 20.38
CA TYR A 112 -12.92 -26.99 21.06
C TYR A 112 -11.78 -25.99 21.33
N PRO A 113 -11.34 -25.21 20.33
CA PRO A 113 -10.24 -24.25 20.44
C PRO A 113 -10.61 -22.96 21.18
N TYR A 114 -11.35 -23.10 22.27
CA TYR A 114 -11.74 -21.99 23.13
C TYR A 114 -10.52 -21.56 23.96
N PRO A 115 -10.21 -20.26 24.07
CA PRO A 115 -9.09 -19.79 24.87
C PRO A 115 -9.20 -20.22 26.32
N ARG A 116 -8.13 -20.81 26.86
CA ARG A 116 -8.11 -21.16 28.28
C ARG A 116 -8.19 -19.90 29.11
N TRP A 117 -9.10 -19.91 30.09
CA TRP A 117 -9.30 -18.76 30.96
C TRP A 117 -8.02 -18.39 31.73
N THR A 118 -7.72 -17.10 31.73
CA THR A 118 -6.65 -16.49 32.53
C THR A 118 -7.12 -15.14 33.06
N SER A 119 -6.74 -14.79 34.29
CA SER A 119 -7.21 -13.56 34.96
C SER A 119 -6.72 -12.27 34.31
N ASN A 120 -5.63 -12.34 33.55
CA ASN A 120 -5.04 -11.22 32.82
C ASN A 120 -5.40 -11.22 31.32
N GLY A 121 -6.23 -12.17 30.85
CA GLY A 121 -6.56 -12.28 29.43
C GLY A 121 -5.35 -12.61 28.55
N PHE A 122 -4.42 -13.42 29.05
CA PHE A 122 -3.20 -13.80 28.32
C PHE A 122 -3.52 -14.43 26.96
N ASN A 123 -4.53 -15.30 26.91
CA ASN A 123 -4.95 -15.98 25.67
C ASN A 123 -5.99 -15.16 24.89
N SER A 124 -5.83 -13.83 24.79
CA SER A 124 -6.78 -12.95 24.08
C SER A 124 -6.43 -12.74 22.62
N HIS A 125 -5.24 -13.16 22.21
CA HIS A 125 -4.61 -12.72 20.98
C HIS A 125 -5.38 -13.21 19.75
N GLY A 126 -5.65 -14.51 19.65
CA GLY A 126 -6.38 -15.07 18.51
C GLY A 126 -7.83 -14.56 18.40
N THR A 127 -8.47 -14.21 19.53
CA THR A 127 -9.82 -13.60 19.51
C THR A 127 -9.81 -12.19 18.93
N ARG A 128 -8.76 -11.41 19.18
CA ARG A 128 -8.60 -10.07 18.61
C ARG A 128 -8.33 -10.13 17.11
N CYS A 129 -7.42 -11.02 16.70
CA CYS A 129 -7.12 -11.28 15.29
C CYS A 129 -8.35 -11.77 14.51
N ALA A 130 -9.18 -12.63 15.10
CA ALA A 130 -10.41 -13.11 14.47
C ALA A 130 -11.41 -11.97 14.18
N GLY A 131 -11.53 -11.00 15.09
CA GLY A 131 -12.44 -9.86 14.94
C GLY A 131 -12.04 -8.93 13.80
N GLU A 132 -10.75 -8.65 13.63
CA GLU A 132 -10.25 -7.80 12.53
C GLU A 132 -10.63 -8.36 11.16
N ILE A 133 -10.67 -9.69 11.06
CA ILE A 133 -11.01 -10.40 9.82
C ILE A 133 -12.52 -10.46 9.62
N ALA A 134 -13.28 -10.93 10.61
CA ALA A 134 -14.68 -11.30 10.40
C ALA A 134 -15.61 -11.06 11.61
N ALA A 135 -15.36 -10.02 12.41
CA ALA A 135 -16.41 -9.44 13.25
C ALA A 135 -17.65 -9.12 12.40
N VAL A 136 -18.85 -9.39 12.92
CA VAL A 136 -20.09 -9.36 12.16
C VAL A 136 -20.57 -7.93 12.01
N ALA A 137 -20.72 -7.48 10.78
CA ALA A 137 -21.25 -6.15 10.48
C ALA A 137 -22.72 -5.98 10.94
N ASP A 138 -23.04 -4.77 11.36
CA ASP A 138 -24.40 -4.27 11.57
C ASP A 138 -25.20 -5.14 12.54
N ASN A 139 -24.59 -5.51 13.68
CA ASN A 139 -25.24 -6.25 14.76
C ASN A 139 -25.32 -5.46 16.09
N GLY A 140 -24.71 -4.26 16.15
CA GLY A 140 -24.70 -3.39 17.32
C GLY A 140 -23.71 -3.82 18.41
N ILE A 141 -22.70 -4.62 18.06
CA ILE A 141 -21.70 -5.19 18.96
C ILE A 141 -20.32 -4.85 18.42
N CYS A 142 -19.40 -4.43 19.30
CA CYS A 142 -18.02 -4.09 18.94
C CYS A 142 -17.94 -3.29 17.63
N GLY A 143 -17.35 -3.85 16.57
CA GLY A 143 -17.07 -3.18 15.30
C GLY A 143 -17.38 -4.09 14.11
N VAL A 144 -16.60 -4.00 13.04
CA VAL A 144 -16.81 -4.80 11.83
C VAL A 144 -15.50 -5.33 11.27
N GLY A 145 -15.48 -6.63 10.95
CA GLY A 145 -14.32 -7.25 10.31
C GLY A 145 -14.19 -6.83 8.85
N ILE A 146 -12.97 -6.74 8.34
CA ILE A 146 -12.68 -6.37 6.94
C ILE A 146 -13.44 -7.26 5.96
N ALA A 147 -13.53 -8.55 6.26
CA ALA A 147 -14.25 -9.57 5.50
C ALA A 147 -15.35 -10.20 6.38
N PHE A 148 -16.26 -9.37 6.86
CA PHE A 148 -17.33 -9.69 7.83
C PHE A 148 -18.32 -10.81 7.44
N ASN A 149 -18.23 -11.39 6.25
CA ASN A 149 -18.97 -12.60 5.84
C ASN A 149 -18.07 -13.82 5.57
N SER A 150 -16.77 -13.73 5.86
CA SER A 150 -15.86 -14.87 5.86
C SER A 150 -16.17 -15.82 7.01
N LYS A 151 -15.74 -17.07 6.87
CA LYS A 151 -15.72 -18.01 7.97
C LYS A 151 -14.40 -17.95 8.72
N ILE A 152 -14.46 -18.03 10.05
CA ILE A 152 -13.29 -18.11 10.94
C ILE A 152 -13.12 -19.53 11.46
N ALA A 153 -12.01 -20.13 11.10
CA ALA A 153 -11.48 -21.34 11.68
C ALA A 153 -10.55 -20.97 12.85
N ALA A 154 -10.73 -21.62 14.00
CA ALA A 154 -9.88 -21.41 15.17
C ALA A 154 -8.93 -22.61 15.31
N VAL A 155 -7.63 -22.35 15.30
CA VAL A 155 -6.60 -23.38 15.50
C VAL A 155 -5.77 -23.00 16.72
N ARG A 156 -6.15 -23.55 17.88
CA ARG A 156 -5.45 -23.29 19.15
C ARG A 156 -4.20 -24.15 19.23
N MET A 157 -3.03 -23.51 19.21
CA MET A 157 -1.74 -24.20 19.22
C MET A 157 -0.68 -23.49 20.06
N LEU A 158 -0.83 -22.20 20.39
CA LEU A 158 0.18 -21.45 21.15
C LEU A 158 0.09 -21.67 22.67
N ASP A 159 -1.09 -21.95 23.22
CA ASP A 159 -1.26 -22.10 24.68
C ASP A 159 -0.84 -23.49 25.17
N GLN A 160 0.46 -23.75 25.16
CA GLN A 160 1.05 -25.00 25.64
C GLN A 160 2.49 -24.80 26.14
N PRO A 161 3.02 -25.71 27.00
CA PRO A 161 4.33 -25.53 27.61
C PRO A 161 5.51 -25.52 26.62
N TYR A 162 5.39 -26.25 25.51
CA TYR A 162 6.43 -26.36 24.49
C TYR A 162 5.81 -26.42 23.11
N MET A 163 6.27 -25.58 22.20
CA MET A 163 5.97 -25.72 20.78
C MET A 163 6.90 -26.79 20.17
N THR A 164 6.33 -27.72 19.41
CA THR A 164 7.10 -28.75 18.71
C THR A 164 6.85 -28.66 17.21
N ASP A 165 7.85 -29.06 16.43
CA ASP A 165 7.75 -29.15 14.96
C ASP A 165 6.50 -29.93 14.50
N ALA A 166 6.13 -31.00 15.22
CA ALA A 166 4.94 -31.78 14.89
C ALA A 166 3.63 -31.00 15.08
N ILE A 167 3.54 -30.13 16.09
CA ILE A 167 2.33 -29.35 16.37
C ILE A 167 2.21 -28.20 15.37
N GLU A 168 3.32 -27.51 15.09
CA GLU A 168 3.39 -26.51 14.03
C GLU A 168 2.98 -27.11 12.68
N ALA A 169 3.62 -28.21 12.27
CA ALA A 169 3.31 -28.89 11.02
C ALA A 169 1.84 -29.33 10.92
N SER A 170 1.28 -29.87 12.01
CA SER A 170 -0.12 -30.31 12.05
C SER A 170 -1.08 -29.12 11.97
N SER A 171 -0.74 -27.99 12.60
CA SER A 171 -1.52 -26.76 12.57
C SER A 171 -1.50 -26.11 11.18
N MET A 172 -0.30 -25.97 10.59
CA MET A 172 -0.11 -25.38 9.27
C MET A 172 -0.69 -26.23 8.13
N GLY A 173 -0.73 -27.55 8.32
CA GLY A 173 -1.30 -28.52 7.39
C GLY A 173 -2.75 -28.89 7.70
N PHE A 174 -3.42 -28.20 8.62
CA PHE A 174 -4.77 -28.54 9.04
C PHE A 174 -5.81 -28.16 7.97
N ARG A 175 -6.60 -29.13 7.49
CA ARG A 175 -7.73 -28.92 6.54
C ARG A 175 -7.43 -28.01 5.33
N PRO A 176 -6.33 -28.23 4.57
CA PRO A 176 -5.89 -27.32 3.51
C PRO A 176 -6.79 -27.30 2.27
N GLN A 177 -7.82 -28.15 2.20
CA GLN A 177 -8.82 -28.11 1.13
C GLN A 177 -10.05 -27.26 1.49
N ASN A 178 -10.22 -26.97 2.79
CA ASN A 178 -11.38 -26.23 3.30
C ASN A 178 -10.99 -24.85 3.81
N ILE A 179 -9.77 -24.71 4.37
CA ILE A 179 -9.21 -23.44 4.80
C ILE A 179 -8.46 -22.82 3.62
N ASP A 180 -8.78 -21.57 3.31
CA ASP A 180 -8.14 -20.83 2.22
C ASP A 180 -6.89 -20.10 2.71
N ILE A 181 -7.03 -19.39 3.83
CA ILE A 181 -6.02 -18.48 4.37
C ILE A 181 -5.69 -18.90 5.80
N TYR A 182 -4.41 -18.92 6.14
CA TYR A 182 -3.90 -19.13 7.49
C TYR A 182 -3.22 -17.84 7.94
N SER A 183 -3.77 -17.18 8.94
CA SER A 183 -3.20 -16.00 9.57
C SER A 183 -2.45 -16.42 10.83
N ALA A 184 -1.18 -16.02 10.92
CA ALA A 184 -0.29 -16.35 12.01
C ALA A 184 0.56 -15.13 12.41
N SER A 185 0.69 -14.92 13.71
CA SER A 185 1.42 -13.80 14.29
C SER A 185 2.32 -14.29 15.42
N TRP A 186 3.12 -15.32 15.11
CA TRP A 186 4.05 -15.96 16.01
C TRP A 186 5.33 -16.34 15.26
N GLY A 187 6.42 -16.53 15.98
CA GLY A 187 7.71 -16.85 15.43
C GLY A 187 8.71 -17.13 16.54
N PRO A 188 10.02 -17.06 16.25
CA PRO A 188 11.06 -17.02 17.26
C PRO A 188 10.88 -15.82 18.20
N THR A 189 11.72 -15.72 19.22
CA THR A 189 11.64 -14.56 20.14
C THR A 189 12.24 -13.32 19.47
N ASP A 190 11.48 -12.23 19.43
CA ASP A 190 11.88 -10.93 18.86
C ASP A 190 12.82 -10.14 19.80
N ASP A 191 13.92 -10.77 20.23
CA ASP A 191 14.86 -10.21 21.19
C ASP A 191 16.06 -9.49 20.54
N GLY A 192 16.15 -9.49 19.21
CA GLY A 192 17.30 -9.00 18.46
C GLY A 192 18.50 -9.94 18.51
N LYS A 193 18.32 -11.20 18.89
CA LYS A 193 19.39 -12.20 19.07
C LYS A 193 19.07 -13.56 18.47
N THR A 194 17.81 -13.96 18.54
CA THR A 194 17.37 -15.27 18.12
C THR A 194 17.52 -15.43 16.60
N VAL A 195 17.89 -16.63 16.16
CA VAL A 195 17.89 -17.03 14.75
C VAL A 195 17.24 -18.40 14.73
N ASP A 196 15.99 -18.47 14.30
CA ASP A 196 15.27 -19.73 14.25
C ASP A 196 14.16 -19.72 13.20
N GLY A 197 13.66 -20.89 12.86
CA GLY A 197 12.67 -21.05 11.82
C GLY A 197 12.07 -22.45 11.78
N PRO A 198 11.15 -22.69 10.84
CA PRO A 198 10.44 -23.96 10.74
C PRO A 198 11.42 -25.12 10.54
N ARG A 199 11.20 -26.20 11.28
CA ARG A 199 11.93 -27.45 11.15
C ARG A 199 11.33 -28.28 9.99
N GLU A 200 11.84 -29.49 9.78
CA GLU A 200 11.57 -30.27 8.56
C GLU A 200 10.08 -30.58 8.37
N LEU A 201 9.35 -30.94 9.44
CA LEU A 201 7.93 -31.28 9.30
C LEU A 201 7.12 -30.02 8.97
N THR A 202 7.38 -28.90 9.65
CA THR A 202 6.71 -27.64 9.38
C THR A 202 7.01 -27.13 7.97
N LEU A 203 8.27 -27.16 7.53
CA LEU A 203 8.65 -26.83 6.14
C LEU A 203 7.95 -27.73 5.12
N GLN A 204 7.81 -29.02 5.42
CA GLN A 204 7.07 -29.95 4.57
C GLN A 204 5.58 -29.61 4.54
N ALA A 205 4.96 -29.29 5.68
CA ALA A 205 3.57 -28.90 5.78
C ALA A 205 3.28 -27.62 4.98
N MET A 206 4.13 -26.59 5.11
CA MET A 206 4.03 -25.36 4.32
C MET A 206 4.14 -25.65 2.82
N ARG A 207 5.15 -26.45 2.43
CA ARG A 207 5.34 -26.85 1.03
C ARG A 207 4.13 -27.61 0.48
N ASP A 208 3.58 -28.53 1.26
CA ASP A 208 2.39 -29.28 0.87
C ASP A 208 1.16 -28.37 0.80
N GLY A 209 1.01 -27.43 1.73
CA GLY A 209 -0.03 -26.40 1.71
C GLY A 209 -0.03 -25.58 0.43
N VAL A 210 1.10 -24.96 0.07
CA VAL A 210 1.18 -24.12 -1.15
C VAL A 210 1.09 -24.91 -2.47
N ASN A 211 1.35 -26.22 -2.47
CA ASN A 211 1.28 -27.04 -3.69
C ASN A 211 -0.02 -27.85 -3.82
N LYS A 212 -0.67 -28.20 -2.71
CA LYS A 212 -1.82 -29.12 -2.70
C LYS A 212 -3.07 -28.48 -2.09
N GLY A 213 -2.94 -27.49 -1.22
CA GLY A 213 -4.06 -26.78 -0.61
C GLY A 213 -4.95 -26.09 -1.65
N ARG A 214 -6.19 -25.79 -1.27
CA ARG A 214 -7.21 -25.15 -2.12
C ARG A 214 -7.34 -25.82 -3.49
N ASN A 215 -7.41 -27.15 -3.50
CA ASN A 215 -7.46 -27.98 -4.70
C ASN A 215 -6.30 -27.75 -5.69
N GLY A 216 -5.09 -27.50 -5.18
CA GLY A 216 -3.88 -27.24 -5.96
C GLY A 216 -3.62 -25.77 -6.27
N LYS A 217 -4.49 -24.83 -5.84
CA LYS A 217 -4.23 -23.39 -5.92
C LYS A 217 -3.23 -22.90 -4.86
N GLY A 218 -3.06 -23.69 -3.80
CA GLY A 218 -2.14 -23.47 -2.70
C GLY A 218 -2.78 -22.70 -1.54
N SER A 219 -2.59 -23.20 -0.33
CA SER A 219 -2.89 -22.48 0.91
C SER A 219 -2.15 -21.14 0.95
N ILE A 220 -2.80 -20.11 1.49
CA ILE A 220 -2.20 -18.78 1.65
C ILE A 220 -1.81 -18.61 3.11
N TYR A 221 -0.52 -18.43 3.38
CA TYR A 221 -0.01 -18.17 4.74
C TYR A 221 0.32 -16.69 4.88
N VAL A 222 -0.41 -15.97 5.73
CA VAL A 222 -0.18 -14.55 6.04
C VAL A 222 0.50 -14.46 7.40
N TRP A 223 1.61 -13.74 7.46
CA TRP A 223 2.50 -13.74 8.63
C TRP A 223 2.83 -12.33 9.09
N ALA A 224 2.77 -12.08 10.39
CA ALA A 224 3.33 -10.86 10.97
C ALA A 224 4.86 -10.85 10.84
N SER A 225 5.47 -9.70 10.56
CA SER A 225 6.92 -9.62 10.37
C SER A 225 7.74 -9.65 11.67
N GLY A 226 7.14 -9.37 12.83
CA GLY A 226 7.83 -9.35 14.13
C GLY A 226 7.84 -7.97 14.79
N ASP A 227 7.97 -7.96 16.12
CA ASP A 227 7.84 -6.78 17.00
C ASP A 227 9.17 -6.39 17.70
N GLY A 228 10.31 -6.88 17.20
CA GLY A 228 11.65 -6.64 17.77
C GLY A 228 12.22 -5.23 17.57
N GLY A 229 11.56 -4.43 16.72
CA GLY A 229 11.91 -3.06 16.41
C GLY A 229 13.28 -2.92 15.74
N PRO A 230 13.96 -1.76 15.89
CA PRO A 230 15.24 -1.50 15.21
C PRO A 230 16.41 -2.32 15.74
N PHE A 231 16.18 -3.24 16.69
CA PHE A 231 17.20 -4.11 17.26
C PHE A 231 17.19 -5.50 16.64
N ASP A 232 16.17 -5.84 15.87
CA ASP A 232 16.00 -7.12 15.20
C ASP A 232 15.87 -6.98 13.68
N ASP A 233 15.89 -8.11 12.97
CA ASP A 233 15.77 -8.21 11.52
C ASP A 233 14.99 -9.48 11.16
N CYS A 234 13.80 -9.31 10.61
CA CYS A 234 12.87 -10.39 10.31
C CYS A 234 13.37 -11.41 9.27
N ASN A 235 14.52 -11.20 8.60
CA ASN A 235 15.19 -12.27 7.84
C ASN A 235 15.80 -13.35 8.74
N LEU A 236 15.86 -13.14 10.05
CA LEU A 236 16.33 -14.10 11.04
C LEU A 236 15.18 -14.84 11.76
N ASP A 237 13.95 -14.50 11.40
CA ASP A 237 12.76 -15.33 11.57
C ASP A 237 12.51 -16.14 10.28
N GLY A 238 12.72 -17.45 10.32
CA GLY A 238 12.49 -18.34 9.18
C GLY A 238 11.02 -18.57 8.81
N TYR A 239 10.06 -18.17 9.65
CA TYR A 239 8.63 -18.19 9.33
C TYR A 239 8.24 -16.94 8.54
N ALA A 240 8.51 -15.74 9.10
CA ALA A 240 8.26 -14.48 8.41
C ALA A 240 9.07 -14.35 7.11
N SER A 241 10.32 -14.82 7.07
CA SER A 241 11.15 -14.75 5.86
C SER A 241 10.93 -15.87 4.86
N SER A 242 10.04 -16.83 5.13
CA SER A 242 9.76 -17.93 4.21
C SER A 242 9.18 -17.44 2.88
N MET A 243 9.65 -17.98 1.75
CA MET A 243 9.03 -17.69 0.45
C MET A 243 7.58 -18.19 0.31
N TRP A 244 7.09 -18.97 1.29
CA TRP A 244 5.72 -19.50 1.30
C TRP A 244 4.77 -18.67 2.17
N THR A 245 5.29 -17.68 2.90
CA THR A 245 4.48 -16.74 3.67
C THR A 245 4.38 -15.41 2.94
N ILE A 246 3.29 -14.70 3.19
CA ILE A 246 3.12 -13.30 2.84
C ILE A 246 3.41 -12.53 4.12
N SER A 247 4.65 -12.05 4.25
CA SER A 247 5.08 -11.29 5.41
C SER A 247 4.55 -9.86 5.37
N ILE A 248 3.83 -9.49 6.43
CA ILE A 248 3.12 -8.22 6.59
C ILE A 248 3.73 -7.47 7.77
N ASN A 249 4.20 -6.26 7.49
CA ASN A 249 4.63 -5.32 8.51
C ASN A 249 3.51 -4.30 8.80
N SER A 250 3.77 -3.30 9.64
CA SER A 250 2.75 -2.32 10.03
C SER A 250 3.03 -0.89 9.55
N ALA A 251 1.99 -0.08 9.64
CA ALA A 251 1.98 1.37 9.43
C ALA A 251 1.03 1.98 10.48
N VAL A 252 1.37 3.13 11.04
CA VAL A 252 0.47 3.82 11.97
C VAL A 252 -0.57 4.67 11.23
N ASN A 253 -1.57 5.17 11.96
CA ASN A 253 -2.73 5.90 11.44
C ASN A 253 -2.44 7.22 10.69
N ASP A 254 -1.20 7.68 10.68
CA ASP A 254 -0.73 8.83 9.90
C ASP A 254 0.30 8.47 8.81
N GLY A 255 0.65 7.19 8.67
CA GLY A 255 1.53 6.65 7.62
C GLY A 255 3.00 6.57 8.00
N GLU A 256 3.34 6.88 9.25
CA GLU A 256 4.67 6.62 9.79
C GLU A 256 4.85 5.12 10.14
N THR A 257 6.08 4.74 10.47
CA THR A 257 6.45 3.39 10.92
C THR A 257 6.13 3.22 12.41
N ALA A 258 5.73 2.03 12.84
CA ALA A 258 5.62 1.72 14.26
C ALA A 258 7.00 1.49 14.89
N ILE A 259 7.12 1.74 16.21
CA ILE A 259 8.42 1.59 16.91
C ILE A 259 8.91 0.15 17.05
N TYR A 260 7.98 -0.81 16.96
CA TYR A 260 8.25 -2.23 17.09
C TYR A 260 8.49 -2.90 15.74
N ASP A 261 8.28 -2.21 14.61
CA ASP A 261 8.45 -2.81 13.29
C ASP A 261 9.89 -3.30 13.09
N GLU A 262 10.01 -4.56 12.70
CA GLU A 262 11.24 -5.12 12.18
C GLU A 262 11.42 -4.79 10.70
N SER A 263 12.67 -4.74 10.25
CA SER A 263 12.99 -4.39 8.87
C SER A 263 13.78 -5.50 8.21
N CYS A 264 13.30 -6.03 7.08
CA CYS A 264 14.01 -7.05 6.32
C CYS A 264 13.61 -7.06 4.84
N SER A 265 14.32 -7.85 4.03
CA SER A 265 14.09 -7.94 2.57
C SER A 265 12.96 -8.89 2.17
N SER A 266 12.38 -9.63 3.11
CA SER A 266 11.31 -10.60 2.87
C SER A 266 9.90 -10.04 3.06
N ILE A 267 9.75 -8.83 3.64
CA ILE A 267 8.45 -8.16 3.80
C ILE A 267 7.85 -7.91 2.42
N VAL A 268 6.61 -8.37 2.21
CA VAL A 268 5.88 -8.21 0.94
C VAL A 268 5.12 -6.90 0.94
N ALA A 269 4.43 -6.58 2.03
CA ALA A 269 3.61 -5.38 2.15
C ALA A 269 3.44 -5.00 3.63
N SER A 270 2.74 -3.90 3.87
CA SER A 270 2.24 -3.52 5.19
C SER A 270 0.73 -3.37 5.20
N THR A 271 0.15 -3.44 6.39
CA THR A 271 -1.18 -2.87 6.67
C THR A 271 -1.07 -1.97 7.90
N PHE A 272 -2.18 -1.67 8.56
CA PHE A 272 -2.19 -0.73 9.66
C PHE A 272 -2.04 -1.44 11.01
N SER A 273 -1.52 -0.69 11.97
CA SER A 273 -1.50 -1.05 13.38
C SER A 273 -1.25 0.21 14.24
N SER A 274 -1.01 0.01 15.53
CA SER A 274 -0.64 1.06 16.46
C SER A 274 0.89 1.33 16.47
N GLY A 275 1.41 1.95 17.53
CA GLY A 275 2.86 1.92 17.79
C GLY A 275 3.59 3.25 17.59
N LYS A 276 2.87 4.36 17.40
CA LYS A 276 3.47 5.70 17.40
C LYS A 276 3.78 6.16 18.83
N VAL A 277 4.99 6.68 19.05
CA VAL A 277 5.41 7.22 20.35
C VAL A 277 4.56 8.44 20.71
N GLY A 278 3.93 8.40 21.89
CA GLY A 278 3.09 9.50 22.36
C GLY A 278 1.77 9.63 21.61
N ALA A 279 1.35 8.61 20.86
CA ALA A 279 0.02 8.55 20.28
C ALA A 279 -1.08 8.56 21.34
N ARG A 280 -2.29 8.97 20.95
CA ARG A 280 -3.45 8.89 21.83
C ARG A 280 -3.75 7.45 22.17
N SER A 281 -4.29 7.22 23.37
CA SER A 281 -4.59 5.87 23.88
C SER A 281 -5.61 5.07 23.04
N ASN A 282 -6.28 5.73 22.11
CA ASN A 282 -7.33 5.16 21.27
C ASN A 282 -6.87 4.93 19.82
N ALA A 283 -5.62 5.26 19.47
CA ALA A 283 -5.02 4.99 18.15
C ALA A 283 -4.56 3.52 18.00
N GLY A 284 -5.15 2.60 18.76
CA GLY A 284 -4.93 1.17 18.59
C GLY A 284 -5.85 0.58 17.54
N VAL A 285 -5.73 -0.72 17.30
CA VAL A 285 -6.65 -1.44 16.44
C VAL A 285 -7.89 -1.85 17.25
N ALA A 286 -9.05 -1.44 16.74
CA ALA A 286 -10.36 -1.72 17.33
C ALA A 286 -10.90 -3.06 16.83
N THR A 287 -11.25 -3.96 17.75
CA THR A 287 -11.67 -5.34 17.43
C THR A 287 -12.36 -6.01 18.65
N THR A 288 -12.78 -7.27 18.49
CA THR A 288 -13.31 -8.15 19.55
C THR A 288 -12.24 -8.50 20.59
N ASP A 289 -12.66 -8.82 21.81
CA ASP A 289 -11.79 -9.27 22.89
C ASP A 289 -12.47 -10.40 23.69
N LEU A 290 -11.73 -11.09 24.56
CA LEU A 290 -12.25 -12.23 25.30
C LEU A 290 -13.53 -11.92 26.09
N TYR A 291 -14.39 -12.94 26.19
CA TYR A 291 -15.57 -12.97 27.06
C TYR A 291 -16.65 -11.98 26.63
N GLY A 292 -16.82 -11.80 25.33
CA GLY A 292 -17.81 -10.89 24.75
C GLY A 292 -17.45 -9.40 24.89
N ASN A 293 -16.18 -9.07 25.16
CA ASN A 293 -15.72 -7.68 25.29
C ASN A 293 -15.20 -7.16 23.96
N CYS A 294 -14.95 -5.85 23.90
CA CYS A 294 -14.28 -5.22 22.76
C CYS A 294 -13.03 -4.47 23.24
N THR A 295 -12.07 -4.27 22.34
CA THR A 295 -10.85 -3.51 22.61
C THR A 295 -10.60 -2.47 21.51
N MET A 296 -9.91 -1.39 21.87
CA MET A 296 -9.35 -0.39 20.93
C MET A 296 -7.83 -0.31 21.07
N LYS A 297 -7.22 -1.36 21.63
CA LYS A 297 -5.83 -1.39 22.08
C LYS A 297 -5.09 -2.60 21.54
N HIS A 298 -5.61 -3.28 20.52
CA HIS A 298 -4.80 -4.26 19.82
C HIS A 298 -3.68 -3.53 19.05
N SER A 299 -2.52 -4.19 18.94
CA SER A 299 -1.25 -3.57 18.59
C SER A 299 -0.25 -4.63 18.12
N GLY A 300 0.88 -4.18 17.57
CA GLY A 300 1.92 -5.06 17.04
C GLY A 300 1.71 -5.32 15.55
N THR A 301 2.73 -5.85 14.90
CA THR A 301 2.60 -6.44 13.56
C THR A 301 1.57 -7.59 13.56
N SER A 302 1.29 -8.15 14.73
CA SER A 302 0.23 -9.14 14.95
C SER A 302 -1.19 -8.67 14.65
N ALA A 303 -1.45 -7.36 14.69
CA ALA A 303 -2.74 -6.76 14.25
C ALA A 303 -2.74 -6.50 12.73
N ALA A 304 -1.57 -6.25 12.15
CA ALA A 304 -1.44 -6.01 10.71
C ALA A 304 -1.70 -7.29 9.87
N ALA A 305 -1.15 -8.44 10.28
CA ALA A 305 -1.34 -9.69 9.53
C ALA A 305 -2.81 -10.14 9.38
N PRO A 306 -3.67 -10.06 10.42
CA PRO A 306 -5.12 -10.27 10.29
C PRO A 306 -5.78 -9.29 9.31
N GLU A 307 -5.41 -8.00 9.34
CA GLU A 307 -5.97 -7.04 8.37
C GLU A 307 -5.69 -7.47 6.92
N ALA A 308 -4.44 -7.85 6.63
CA ALA A 308 -4.06 -8.36 5.32
C ALA A 308 -4.81 -9.64 4.95
N ALA A 309 -4.99 -10.57 5.90
CA ALA A 309 -5.76 -11.80 5.67
C ALA A 309 -7.23 -11.51 5.34
N GLY A 310 -7.84 -10.52 5.99
CA GLY A 310 -9.17 -10.02 5.65
C GLY A 310 -9.25 -9.46 4.23
N VAL A 311 -8.31 -8.59 3.86
CA VAL A 311 -8.27 -8.01 2.50
C VAL A 311 -8.06 -9.08 1.43
N ILE A 312 -7.20 -10.08 1.69
CA ILE A 312 -7.00 -11.22 0.80
C ILE A 312 -8.27 -12.07 0.69
N ALA A 313 -9.04 -12.23 1.76
CA ALA A 313 -10.33 -12.92 1.70
C ALA A 313 -11.33 -12.22 0.77
N LEU A 314 -11.34 -10.88 0.75
CA LEU A 314 -12.14 -10.11 -0.20
C LEU A 314 -11.69 -10.38 -1.66
N ALA A 315 -10.39 -10.41 -1.91
CA ALA A 315 -9.83 -10.73 -3.23
C ALA A 315 -10.13 -12.17 -3.67
N LEU A 316 -10.15 -13.13 -2.75
CA LEU A 316 -10.52 -14.52 -3.04
C LEU A 316 -12.02 -14.69 -3.31
N GLU A 317 -12.90 -13.90 -2.69
CA GLU A 317 -14.32 -13.88 -3.07
C GLU A 317 -14.47 -13.36 -4.51
N ALA A 318 -13.73 -12.31 -4.86
CA ALA A 318 -13.76 -11.72 -6.20
C ALA A 318 -13.18 -12.65 -7.27
N ASN A 319 -12.09 -13.34 -6.96
CA ASN A 319 -11.48 -14.34 -7.84
C ASN A 319 -11.00 -15.57 -7.06
N PRO A 320 -11.85 -16.61 -6.96
CA PRO A 320 -11.49 -17.85 -6.25
C PRO A 320 -10.35 -18.64 -6.91
N ASP A 321 -10.00 -18.32 -8.17
CA ASP A 321 -8.95 -19.02 -8.94
C ASP A 321 -7.54 -18.49 -8.69
N LEU A 322 -7.40 -17.38 -7.94
CA LEU A 322 -6.09 -16.88 -7.51
C LEU A 322 -5.30 -17.96 -6.77
N THR A 323 -4.05 -18.13 -7.17
CA THR A 323 -3.06 -18.95 -6.46
C THR A 323 -2.36 -18.14 -5.38
N TRP A 324 -1.66 -18.81 -4.47
CA TRP A 324 -0.88 -18.13 -3.41
C TRP A 324 0.16 -17.12 -3.93
N ARG A 325 0.69 -17.32 -5.16
CA ARG A 325 1.66 -16.40 -5.81
C ARG A 325 1.02 -15.16 -6.41
N ASP A 326 -0.21 -15.29 -6.88
CA ASP A 326 -0.92 -14.18 -7.55
C ASP A 326 -1.15 -13.01 -6.59
N ILE A 327 -1.42 -13.32 -5.31
CA ILE A 327 -1.68 -12.33 -4.25
C ILE A 327 -0.42 -11.51 -3.91
N GLN A 328 0.78 -12.08 -4.02
CA GLN A 328 2.04 -11.39 -3.67
C GLN A 328 2.45 -10.28 -4.67
N THR A 329 1.82 -10.20 -5.84
CA THR A 329 2.24 -9.31 -6.94
C THR A 329 1.52 -7.95 -6.91
N LEU A 330 0.55 -7.75 -6.03
CA LEU A 330 -0.41 -6.65 -6.08
C LEU A 330 -0.18 -5.64 -4.93
N SER A 331 0.85 -4.80 -5.08
CA SER A 331 1.18 -3.73 -4.13
C SER A 331 1.73 -2.50 -4.87
N ASP A 332 1.16 -1.31 -4.65
CA ASP A 332 1.59 -0.03 -5.23
C ASP A 332 1.91 0.99 -4.12
N PRO A 333 3.15 1.49 -3.99
CA PRO A 333 3.50 2.44 -2.93
C PRO A 333 3.64 3.89 -3.41
N ARG A 334 3.36 4.82 -2.48
CA ARG A 334 3.69 6.25 -2.53
C ARG A 334 4.78 6.55 -1.49
N HIS A 335 5.68 7.54 -1.75
CA HIS A 335 6.82 8.05 -0.91
C HIS A 335 8.24 7.67 -1.41
N PRO A 336 9.39 8.22 -0.88
CA PRO A 336 10.70 8.05 -1.52
C PRO A 336 11.26 6.66 -1.25
N TRP A 337 11.00 5.78 -2.20
CA TRP A 337 11.30 4.36 -2.14
C TRP A 337 12.43 4.03 -3.11
N GLN A 338 13.07 2.88 -2.92
CA GLN A 338 14.03 2.39 -3.89
C GLN A 338 13.26 1.81 -5.08
N VAL A 339 13.74 2.07 -6.30
CA VAL A 339 13.20 1.45 -7.52
C VAL A 339 14.07 0.26 -7.87
N ASN A 340 13.47 -0.92 -8.02
CA ASN A 340 14.18 -2.10 -8.45
C ASN A 340 14.43 -2.11 -9.97
N GLY A 341 15.16 -3.10 -10.48
CA GLY A 341 15.53 -3.17 -11.89
C GLY A 341 14.32 -3.33 -12.84
N ALA A 342 13.17 -3.79 -12.32
CA ALA A 342 11.93 -3.93 -13.06
C ALA A 342 11.00 -2.70 -12.96
N GLY A 343 11.39 -1.68 -12.18
CA GLY A 343 10.62 -0.45 -12.02
C GLY A 343 9.65 -0.45 -10.84
N PHE A 344 9.66 -1.48 -9.99
CA PHE A 344 8.84 -1.52 -8.78
C PHE A 344 9.50 -0.74 -7.65
N LEU A 345 8.69 0.05 -6.94
CA LEU A 345 9.10 0.75 -5.73
C LEU A 345 9.06 -0.23 -4.55
N PHE A 346 10.11 -0.28 -3.74
CA PHE A 346 10.15 -1.07 -2.51
C PHE A 346 10.83 -0.33 -1.33
N ASN A 347 10.52 -0.80 -0.13
CA ASN A 347 11.07 -0.33 1.14
C ASN A 347 11.31 -1.53 2.08
N HIS A 348 12.35 -1.46 2.92
CA HIS A 348 12.69 -2.54 3.85
C HIS A 348 11.80 -2.62 5.09
N LEU A 349 10.98 -1.60 5.37
CA LEU A 349 9.97 -1.62 6.43
C LEU A 349 8.59 -1.89 5.84
N PHE A 350 8.27 -1.30 4.68
CA PHE A 350 6.93 -1.37 4.12
C PHE A 350 6.75 -2.38 2.96
N GLY A 351 7.77 -3.17 2.63
CA GLY A 351 7.72 -4.10 1.50
C GLY A 351 7.52 -3.37 0.17
N PHE A 352 6.41 -3.63 -0.52
CA PHE A 352 5.96 -2.93 -1.73
C PHE A 352 4.85 -1.89 -1.46
N GLY A 353 4.48 -1.62 -0.21
CA GLY A 353 3.49 -0.60 0.14
C GLY A 353 2.49 -1.05 1.18
N VAL A 354 1.61 -0.14 1.58
CA VAL A 354 0.42 -0.49 2.34
C VAL A 354 -0.61 -1.10 1.37
N ILE A 355 -1.24 -2.20 1.76
CA ILE A 355 -2.26 -2.86 0.94
C ILE A 355 -3.46 -1.93 0.74
N ASP A 356 -3.88 -1.75 -0.52
CA ASP A 356 -5.15 -1.09 -0.88
C ASP A 356 -6.15 -2.16 -1.33
N ALA A 357 -7.17 -2.41 -0.51
CA ALA A 357 -8.16 -3.47 -0.73
C ALA A 357 -8.94 -3.24 -2.04
N GLY A 358 -9.29 -1.99 -2.34
CA GLY A 358 -9.99 -1.62 -3.57
C GLY A 358 -9.19 -2.01 -4.81
N SER A 359 -7.94 -1.57 -4.86
CA SER A 359 -7.01 -1.86 -5.96
C SER A 359 -6.73 -3.35 -6.08
N LEU A 360 -6.50 -4.05 -4.95
CA LEU A 360 -6.27 -5.49 -4.94
C LEU A 360 -7.45 -6.26 -5.54
N VAL A 361 -8.67 -5.93 -5.13
CA VAL A 361 -9.89 -6.59 -5.62
C VAL A 361 -10.17 -6.25 -7.08
N GLU A 362 -10.01 -4.99 -7.49
CA GLU A 362 -10.16 -4.59 -8.90
C GLU A 362 -9.16 -5.30 -9.82
N GLU A 363 -7.90 -5.42 -9.39
CA GLU A 363 -6.88 -6.18 -10.12
C GLU A 363 -7.20 -7.67 -10.15
N SER A 364 -7.69 -8.25 -9.04
CA SER A 364 -8.05 -9.67 -8.97
C SER A 364 -9.08 -10.09 -10.03
N LEU A 365 -10.05 -9.22 -10.33
CA LEU A 365 -11.14 -9.49 -11.28
C LEU A 365 -10.67 -9.65 -12.73
N LYS A 366 -9.55 -9.02 -13.08
CA LYS A 366 -8.95 -9.08 -14.42
C LYS A 366 -7.67 -9.92 -14.44
N TRP A 367 -7.26 -10.46 -13.29
CA TRP A 367 -6.01 -11.18 -13.14
C TRP A 367 -6.00 -12.49 -13.93
N LYS A 368 -4.86 -12.76 -14.56
CA LYS A 368 -4.55 -14.05 -15.16
C LYS A 368 -3.42 -14.68 -14.37
N ASN A 369 -3.66 -15.88 -13.86
CA ASN A 369 -2.72 -16.58 -13.01
C ASN A 369 -1.31 -16.63 -13.60
N ALA A 370 -0.34 -16.50 -12.70
CA ALA A 370 1.08 -16.63 -12.99
C ALA A 370 1.39 -17.92 -13.77
N PRO A 371 2.38 -17.88 -14.68
CA PRO A 371 2.97 -19.12 -15.20
C PRO A 371 3.50 -20.02 -14.09
N GLU A 372 3.77 -21.29 -14.42
CA GLU A 372 4.31 -22.27 -13.49
C GLU A 372 5.61 -21.75 -12.82
N ARG A 373 5.67 -21.82 -11.49
CA ARG A 373 6.86 -21.46 -10.73
C ARG A 373 8.00 -22.43 -11.02
N LYS A 374 9.19 -21.90 -11.28
CA LYS A 374 10.45 -22.62 -11.42
C LYS A 374 11.45 -22.21 -10.34
N SER A 375 12.38 -23.10 -10.03
CA SER A 375 13.46 -22.85 -9.07
C SER A 375 14.81 -23.20 -9.70
N CYS A 376 15.61 -22.19 -9.99
CA CYS A 376 16.97 -22.36 -10.49
C CYS A 376 17.95 -22.34 -9.31
N ILE A 377 18.56 -23.49 -9.02
CA ILE A 377 19.74 -23.55 -8.16
C ILE A 377 20.92 -23.12 -9.04
N VAL A 378 21.30 -21.86 -8.91
CA VAL A 378 22.30 -21.22 -9.78
C VAL A 378 23.67 -21.83 -9.57
N GLY A 379 24.02 -22.11 -8.32
CA GLY A 379 25.30 -22.69 -7.96
C GLY A 379 25.57 -22.59 -6.48
N GLU A 380 26.61 -23.30 -6.08
CA GLU A 380 27.12 -23.35 -4.72
C GLU A 380 28.62 -23.07 -4.77
N MET A 381 29.05 -22.12 -3.94
CA MET A 381 30.45 -21.76 -3.77
C MET A 381 30.90 -22.20 -2.38
N GLU A 382 31.72 -23.25 -2.34
CA GLU A 382 32.57 -23.54 -1.19
C GLU A 382 33.73 -22.56 -1.20
N ILE A 383 33.81 -21.73 -0.17
CA ILE A 383 34.81 -20.68 -0.05
C ILE A 383 35.93 -21.26 0.80
N ALA A 384 37.18 -21.10 0.36
CA ALA A 384 38.37 -21.52 1.10
C ALA A 384 38.59 -20.66 2.36
N LYS A 385 37.62 -20.69 3.29
CA LYS A 385 37.65 -20.09 4.63
C LYS A 385 38.14 -18.65 4.60
N LYS A 386 37.50 -17.78 3.81
CA LYS A 386 37.89 -16.38 3.66
C LYS A 386 37.54 -15.61 4.94
N THR A 387 38.56 -15.35 5.75
CA THR A 387 38.47 -14.55 6.97
C THR A 387 38.55 -13.06 6.64
N PHE A 388 37.76 -12.25 7.33
CA PHE A 388 37.76 -10.79 7.20
C PHE A 388 37.45 -10.11 8.54
N THR A 389 37.86 -8.85 8.67
CA THR A 389 37.68 -8.02 9.87
C THR A 389 36.87 -6.76 9.57
N GLY A 390 36.52 -5.99 10.61
CA GLY A 390 35.88 -4.69 10.44
C GLY A 390 36.65 -3.77 9.47
N GLY A 391 35.93 -3.14 8.54
CA GLY A 391 36.50 -2.28 7.49
C GLY A 391 36.94 -3.00 6.21
N GLU A 392 36.99 -4.34 6.21
CA GLU A 392 37.37 -5.15 5.04
C GLU A 392 36.21 -6.07 4.61
N PRO A 393 35.26 -5.58 3.80
CA PRO A 393 34.13 -6.39 3.36
C PRO A 393 34.58 -7.52 2.41
N VAL A 394 33.89 -8.64 2.47
CA VAL A 394 34.01 -9.72 1.48
C VAL A 394 32.92 -9.55 0.43
N GLU A 395 33.33 -9.34 -0.82
CA GLU A 395 32.46 -9.44 -1.98
C GLU A 395 32.68 -10.78 -2.68
N LEU A 396 31.59 -11.47 -2.97
CA LEU A 396 31.53 -12.70 -3.75
C LEU A 396 30.60 -12.45 -4.94
N SER A 397 30.84 -13.13 -6.06
CA SER A 397 30.02 -12.97 -7.26
C SER A 397 29.79 -14.31 -7.95
N ILE A 398 28.58 -14.50 -8.48
CA ILE A 398 28.21 -15.62 -9.32
C ILE A 398 27.62 -15.06 -10.61
N ASP A 399 28.20 -15.41 -11.75
CA ASP A 399 27.62 -15.13 -13.06
C ASP A 399 26.78 -16.33 -13.49
N THR A 400 25.53 -16.10 -13.90
CA THR A 400 24.55 -17.16 -14.17
C THR A 400 23.74 -16.92 -15.42
N ASP A 401 23.47 -18.01 -16.14
CA ASP A 401 22.49 -18.06 -17.22
C ASP A 401 21.05 -18.31 -16.71
N SER A 402 20.88 -18.44 -15.39
CA SER A 402 19.62 -18.74 -14.70
C SER A 402 18.95 -20.02 -15.21
N CYS A 403 19.77 -21.08 -15.35
CA CYS A 403 19.34 -22.41 -15.79
C CYS A 403 18.76 -22.42 -17.20
N ALA A 404 19.28 -21.56 -18.09
CA ALA A 404 18.81 -21.43 -19.47
C ALA A 404 18.73 -22.78 -20.20
N GLY A 405 17.60 -23.03 -20.88
CA GLY A 405 17.39 -24.25 -21.67
C GLY A 405 17.08 -25.50 -20.85
N LYS A 406 17.03 -25.42 -19.52
CA LYS A 406 16.62 -26.53 -18.63
C LYS A 406 15.15 -26.41 -18.23
N SER A 407 14.59 -27.47 -17.64
CA SER A 407 13.20 -27.50 -17.15
C SER A 407 12.92 -26.54 -16.00
N ASN A 408 13.98 -26.06 -15.33
CA ASN A 408 13.94 -25.13 -14.21
C ASN A 408 14.49 -23.73 -14.53
N GLU A 409 14.49 -23.35 -15.82
CA GLU A 409 14.85 -22.01 -16.29
C GLU A 409 13.98 -20.93 -15.62
N VAL A 410 14.62 -19.86 -15.13
CA VAL A 410 13.95 -18.68 -14.58
C VAL A 410 14.44 -17.43 -15.31
N ASN A 411 13.52 -16.68 -15.91
CA ASN A 411 13.83 -15.42 -16.59
C ASN A 411 13.32 -14.19 -15.84
N TYR A 412 12.21 -14.31 -15.11
CA TYR A 412 11.58 -13.26 -14.33
C TYR A 412 11.52 -13.68 -12.87
N ILE A 413 12.06 -12.85 -11.98
CA ILE A 413 12.24 -13.18 -10.57
C ILE A 413 10.94 -12.99 -9.78
N GLU A 414 10.72 -13.85 -8.79
CA GLU A 414 9.77 -13.66 -7.70
C GLU A 414 10.53 -13.54 -6.37
N HIS A 415 11.19 -14.63 -5.97
CA HIS A 415 11.96 -14.69 -4.72
C HIS A 415 13.42 -15.06 -5.02
N VAL A 416 14.34 -14.49 -4.27
CA VAL A 416 15.75 -14.89 -4.27
C VAL A 416 16.13 -15.36 -2.88
N GLN A 417 16.76 -16.54 -2.79
CA GLN A 417 17.30 -17.06 -1.54
C GLN A 417 18.84 -17.11 -1.61
N ALA A 418 19.48 -16.58 -0.58
CA ALA A 418 20.92 -16.66 -0.36
C ALA A 418 21.19 -17.53 0.87
N PHE A 419 21.55 -18.79 0.64
CA PHE A 419 21.96 -19.71 1.69
C PHE A 419 23.40 -19.41 2.08
N ILE A 420 23.63 -18.96 3.31
CA ILE A 420 24.95 -18.53 3.78
C ILE A 420 25.36 -19.36 4.99
N THR A 421 26.57 -19.92 4.92
CA THR A 421 27.25 -20.51 6.07
C THR A 421 28.47 -19.67 6.41
N LEU A 422 28.53 -19.18 7.64
CA LEU A 422 29.66 -18.41 8.15
C LEU A 422 29.87 -18.63 9.64
N LYS A 423 31.09 -18.37 10.09
CA LYS A 423 31.45 -18.26 11.50
C LYS A 423 31.86 -16.84 11.80
N THR A 424 31.61 -16.38 13.02
CA THR A 424 32.01 -15.05 13.44
C THR A 424 32.20 -15.00 14.94
N THR A 425 33.02 -14.06 15.39
CA THR A 425 33.20 -13.76 16.80
C THR A 425 32.04 -12.96 17.39
N ARG A 426 31.18 -12.35 16.55
CA ARG A 426 29.96 -11.67 16.98
C ARG A 426 28.96 -11.54 15.83
N ARG A 427 27.88 -12.33 15.86
CA ARG A 427 26.89 -12.42 14.78
C ARG A 427 26.12 -11.12 14.55
N GLY A 428 25.78 -10.39 15.60
CA GLY A 428 25.07 -9.12 15.50
C GLY A 428 25.81 -8.00 14.77
N ASP A 429 27.11 -8.16 14.51
CA ASP A 429 27.88 -7.18 13.74
C ASP A 429 27.79 -7.42 12.24
N LEU A 430 27.25 -8.56 11.80
CA LEU A 430 27.16 -8.88 10.38
C LEU A 430 26.23 -7.92 9.65
N THR A 431 26.65 -7.53 8.45
CA THR A 431 25.81 -6.88 7.46
C THR A 431 25.93 -7.64 6.16
N ILE A 432 24.80 -7.92 5.52
CA ILE A 432 24.76 -8.70 4.28
C ILE A 432 23.92 -7.94 3.28
N ASN A 433 24.51 -7.62 2.13
CA ASN A 433 23.82 -6.98 1.01
C ASN A 433 23.96 -7.84 -0.23
N MET A 434 22.89 -7.93 -1.02
CA MET A 434 22.88 -8.60 -2.31
C MET A 434 22.60 -7.61 -3.42
N THR A 435 23.32 -7.72 -4.53
CA THR A 435 23.10 -6.90 -5.73
C THR A 435 22.74 -7.79 -6.90
N SER A 436 21.61 -7.49 -7.54
CA SER A 436 21.14 -8.18 -8.74
C SER A 436 21.90 -7.73 -10.01
N PRO A 437 21.79 -8.48 -11.13
CA PRO A 437 22.34 -8.08 -12.41
C PRO A 437 21.81 -6.73 -12.93
N MET A 438 20.61 -6.34 -12.49
CA MET A 438 19.98 -5.06 -12.84
C MET A 438 20.33 -3.93 -11.85
N SER A 439 21.34 -4.15 -10.99
CA SER A 439 21.89 -3.17 -10.04
C SER A 439 20.98 -2.81 -8.87
N THR A 440 19.93 -3.57 -8.61
CA THR A 440 19.14 -3.42 -7.38
C THR A 440 19.93 -3.96 -6.20
N ASN A 441 19.92 -3.22 -5.09
CA ASN A 441 20.61 -3.59 -3.86
C ASN A 441 19.59 -3.91 -2.77
N SER A 442 19.66 -5.11 -2.22
CA SER A 442 18.82 -5.58 -1.13
C SER A 442 19.66 -5.85 0.11
N LYS A 443 19.30 -5.24 1.24
CA LYS A 443 19.89 -5.55 2.55
C LYS A 443 19.27 -6.84 3.08
N LEU A 444 20.02 -7.93 3.04
CA LEU A 444 19.59 -9.23 3.56
C LEU A 444 19.72 -9.34 5.07
N LEU A 445 20.68 -8.61 5.67
CA LEU A 445 20.85 -8.57 7.11
C LEU A 445 21.41 -7.22 7.55
N GLN A 446 20.75 -6.61 8.51
CA GLN A 446 21.18 -5.40 9.22
C GLN A 446 21.90 -5.74 10.54
N PRO A 447 22.71 -4.81 11.10
CA PRO A 447 23.33 -5.04 12.39
C PRO A 447 22.26 -5.25 13.46
N ARG A 448 22.44 -6.27 14.31
CA ARG A 448 21.59 -6.54 15.47
C ARG A 448 22.39 -6.34 16.75
N PRO A 449 22.30 -5.16 17.41
CA PRO A 449 23.20 -4.80 18.51
C PRO A 449 23.12 -5.74 19.71
N ARG A 450 22.02 -6.50 19.85
CA ARG A 450 21.79 -7.41 20.97
C ARG A 450 22.39 -8.81 20.73
N ASP A 451 22.57 -9.21 19.47
CA ASP A 451 23.07 -10.52 19.07
C ASP A 451 24.59 -10.63 19.34
N ASP A 452 24.92 -11.27 20.45
CA ASP A 452 26.28 -11.53 20.91
C ASP A 452 26.77 -12.96 20.63
N ASP A 453 26.10 -13.71 19.74
CA ASP A 453 26.54 -15.04 19.35
C ASP A 453 27.96 -15.01 18.77
N SER A 454 28.81 -15.85 19.35
CA SER A 454 30.23 -16.02 18.99
C SER A 454 30.59 -17.48 18.71
N VAL A 455 29.59 -18.37 18.73
CA VAL A 455 29.78 -19.82 18.73
C VAL A 455 29.17 -20.45 17.49
N VAL A 456 27.93 -20.10 17.16
CA VAL A 456 27.15 -20.78 16.12
C VAL A 456 27.40 -20.15 14.74
N GLY A 457 27.36 -18.83 14.65
CA GLY A 457 27.34 -18.10 13.39
C GLY A 457 26.04 -18.33 12.63
N LEU A 458 26.15 -18.61 11.34
CA LEU A 458 25.03 -18.98 10.47
C LEU A 458 25.39 -20.28 9.75
N ASN A 459 24.44 -21.19 9.64
CA ASN A 459 24.63 -22.47 8.97
C ASN A 459 23.55 -22.71 7.93
N GLU A 460 23.92 -22.60 6.66
CA GLU A 460 23.01 -22.67 5.51
C GLU A 460 21.74 -21.82 5.71
N TRP A 461 21.86 -20.66 6.36
CA TRP A 461 20.72 -19.81 6.67
C TRP A 461 20.13 -19.21 5.39
N PRO A 462 18.83 -19.38 5.11
CA PRO A 462 18.21 -19.01 3.84
C PRO A 462 17.69 -17.56 3.84
N PHE A 463 18.57 -16.57 3.70
CA PHE A 463 18.12 -15.17 3.56
C PHE A 463 17.22 -15.02 2.33
N VAL A 464 16.05 -14.38 2.47
CA VAL A 464 15.08 -14.22 1.38
C VAL A 464 14.92 -12.74 1.01
N SER A 465 14.86 -12.46 -0.28
CA SER A 465 14.51 -11.13 -0.79
C SER A 465 13.43 -11.21 -1.85
N VAL A 466 12.39 -10.41 -1.66
CA VAL A 466 11.34 -10.12 -2.67
C VAL A 466 11.63 -8.83 -3.45
N GLN A 467 12.66 -8.07 -3.08
CA GLN A 467 12.93 -6.74 -3.64
C GLN A 467 13.39 -6.77 -5.10
N PHE A 468 13.77 -7.96 -5.60
CA PHE A 468 14.14 -8.20 -6.99
C PHE A 468 12.95 -8.63 -7.87
N TRP A 469 11.72 -8.59 -7.35
CA TRP A 469 10.52 -9.05 -8.06
C TRP A 469 10.40 -8.44 -9.46
N GLY A 470 10.11 -9.27 -10.46
CA GLY A 470 9.96 -8.89 -11.85
C GLY A 470 11.26 -8.69 -12.64
N GLU A 471 12.42 -8.63 -11.97
CA GLU A 471 13.71 -8.43 -12.66
C GLU A 471 14.13 -9.61 -13.53
N ARG A 472 15.07 -9.36 -14.44
CA ARG A 472 15.74 -10.41 -15.21
C ARG A 472 16.79 -11.10 -14.35
N ALA A 473 16.70 -12.44 -14.28
CA ALA A 473 17.57 -13.24 -13.42
C ALA A 473 19.01 -13.45 -13.92
N ARG A 474 19.27 -13.27 -15.22
CA ARG A 474 20.55 -13.60 -15.86
C ARG A 474 21.60 -12.51 -15.66
N GLY A 475 22.84 -12.95 -15.47
CA GLY A 475 24.01 -12.10 -15.32
C GLY A 475 24.64 -12.22 -13.93
N MET A 476 25.39 -11.20 -13.55
CA MET A 476 26.23 -11.22 -12.36
C MET A 476 25.44 -10.85 -11.09
N TRP A 477 25.33 -11.81 -10.18
CA TRP A 477 24.87 -11.59 -8.82
C TRP A 477 26.05 -11.38 -7.89
N LYS A 478 25.89 -10.47 -6.93
CA LYS A 478 26.92 -10.18 -5.92
C LYS A 478 26.35 -10.27 -4.53
N VAL A 479 27.11 -10.84 -3.60
CA VAL A 479 26.84 -10.72 -2.16
C VAL A 479 28.04 -10.05 -1.50
N ARG A 480 27.76 -9.01 -0.71
CA ARG A 480 28.72 -8.28 0.09
C ARG A 480 28.42 -8.54 1.56
N ILE A 481 29.36 -9.18 2.24
CA ILE A 481 29.30 -9.52 3.66
C ILE A 481 30.35 -8.68 4.38
N ALA A 482 29.94 -7.93 5.40
CA ALA A 482 30.82 -7.06 6.17
C ALA A 482 30.51 -7.13 7.66
N LEU A 483 31.43 -6.65 8.49
CA LEU A 483 31.18 -6.37 9.91
C LEU A 483 30.95 -4.87 10.08
N SER A 484 29.96 -4.49 10.88
CA SER A 484 29.57 -3.11 11.16
C SER A 484 30.76 -2.29 11.65
N GLU A 485 30.88 -1.06 11.14
CA GLU A 485 31.96 -0.11 11.48
C GLU A 485 31.93 0.32 12.95
N LEU A 486 30.80 0.11 13.64
CA LEU A 486 30.61 0.40 15.06
C LEU A 486 31.45 -0.52 15.97
N THR A 487 32.06 -1.56 15.42
CA THR A 487 32.81 -2.55 16.17
C THR A 487 34.32 -2.36 16.09
N LEU A 488 34.95 -2.29 17.27
CA LEU A 488 36.41 -2.16 17.47
C LEU A 488 37.19 -3.21 16.66
N LYS A 489 38.47 -2.90 16.36
CA LYS A 489 39.44 -3.64 15.52
C LYS A 489 39.78 -5.10 15.95
N GLN A 490 38.87 -5.86 16.57
CA GLN A 490 39.12 -7.20 17.12
C GLN A 490 38.09 -8.28 16.71
N GLN A 491 36.96 -7.90 16.10
CA GLN A 491 35.99 -8.88 15.60
C GLN A 491 36.39 -9.39 14.20
N TYR A 492 36.14 -10.67 13.94
CA TYR A 492 36.34 -11.28 12.62
C TYR A 492 35.19 -12.23 12.26
N ALA A 493 35.04 -12.45 10.96
CA ALA A 493 34.12 -13.42 10.40
C ALA A 493 34.81 -14.23 9.31
N GLN A 494 34.30 -15.42 9.06
CA GLN A 494 34.80 -16.35 8.06
C GLN A 494 33.62 -16.92 7.28
N VAL A 495 33.54 -16.57 6.00
CA VAL A 495 32.53 -17.13 5.10
C VAL A 495 33.00 -18.50 4.63
N LEU A 496 32.14 -19.50 4.78
CA LEU A 496 32.41 -20.89 4.42
C LEU A 496 31.71 -21.26 3.12
N LYS A 497 30.44 -20.87 2.98
CA LYS A 497 29.60 -21.30 1.87
C LYS A 497 28.60 -20.23 1.49
N TRP A 498 28.37 -20.09 0.19
CA TRP A 498 27.26 -19.32 -0.36
C TRP A 498 26.58 -20.13 -1.48
N LYS A 499 25.27 -20.32 -1.38
CA LYS A 499 24.44 -20.91 -2.42
C LYS A 499 23.33 -19.95 -2.80
N LEU A 500 23.15 -19.73 -4.10
CA LEU A 500 22.12 -18.86 -4.67
C LEU A 500 21.02 -19.71 -5.29
N VAL A 501 19.77 -19.43 -4.90
CA VAL A 501 18.57 -20.03 -5.51
C VAL A 501 17.65 -18.90 -5.94
N ILE A 502 17.23 -18.95 -7.20
CA ILE A 502 16.31 -17.97 -7.79
C ILE A 502 14.99 -18.68 -8.11
N HIS A 503 13.89 -18.12 -7.63
CA HIS A 503 12.53 -18.58 -7.90
C HIS A 503 11.81 -17.57 -8.80
N GLY A 504 11.00 -18.08 -9.70
CA GLY A 504 10.17 -17.23 -10.56
C GLY A 504 9.65 -17.97 -11.78
N THR A 505 9.50 -17.27 -12.89
CA THR A 505 8.92 -17.82 -14.12
C THR A 505 9.88 -17.75 -15.29
N LYS A 506 9.71 -18.68 -16.24
CA LYS A 506 10.37 -18.61 -17.55
C LYS A 506 9.70 -17.56 -18.44
N ASP A 507 8.37 -17.54 -18.43
CA ASP A 507 7.55 -16.65 -19.25
C ASP A 507 7.14 -15.40 -18.46
N PRO A 508 6.96 -14.24 -19.11
CA PRO A 508 6.50 -13.04 -18.44
C PRO A 508 5.08 -13.21 -17.90
N TRP A 509 4.76 -12.42 -16.88
CA TRP A 509 3.39 -12.24 -16.42
C TRP A 509 2.58 -11.52 -17.50
N ASN A 510 1.34 -11.95 -17.74
CA ASN A 510 0.47 -11.40 -18.79
C ASN A 510 0.13 -9.91 -18.61
N HIS A 511 0.41 -9.34 -17.43
CA HIS A 511 0.00 -8.00 -17.02
C HIS A 511 1.13 -7.12 -16.46
N MET A 512 2.41 -7.44 -16.69
CA MET A 512 3.46 -6.45 -16.37
C MET A 512 3.13 -5.15 -17.13
N PRO A 513 2.92 -4.01 -16.44
CA PRO A 513 2.57 -2.78 -17.12
C PRO A 513 3.68 -2.41 -18.10
N SER A 514 3.40 -2.57 -19.39
CA SER A 514 4.26 -2.11 -20.48
C SER A 514 4.43 -0.57 -20.49
N HIS A 515 3.79 0.14 -19.57
CA HIS A 515 3.77 1.59 -19.47
C HIS A 515 4.91 2.18 -18.63
N ILE A 516 5.67 1.40 -17.84
CA ILE A 516 6.83 1.93 -17.09
C ILE A 516 8.12 1.91 -17.93
N PHE A 517 8.23 1.02 -18.93
CA PHE A 517 9.42 0.91 -19.77
C PHE A 517 9.60 2.07 -20.76
N PHE A 518 8.52 2.72 -21.20
CA PHE A 518 8.59 3.75 -22.25
C PHE A 518 8.89 5.17 -21.76
N LEU A 519 8.64 5.48 -20.48
CA LEU A 519 8.93 6.81 -19.92
C LEU A 519 10.43 7.01 -19.62
N PHE A 520 11.18 5.93 -19.35
CA PHE A 520 12.62 6.05 -19.06
C PHE A 520 13.52 6.04 -20.30
N VAL A 521 13.09 5.47 -21.43
CA VAL A 521 13.89 5.49 -22.67
C VAL A 521 13.92 6.89 -23.30
N LEU A 522 12.89 7.72 -23.09
CA LEU A 522 12.90 9.12 -23.54
C LEU A 522 13.54 10.09 -22.52
N GLY A 523 13.57 9.74 -21.23
CA GLY A 523 14.28 10.51 -20.19
C GLY A 523 15.79 10.22 -20.11
N GLY A 524 16.24 9.05 -20.56
CA GLY A 524 17.64 8.60 -20.49
C GLY A 524 18.53 8.98 -21.67
N ILE A 525 17.96 9.42 -22.80
CA ILE A 525 18.74 9.85 -23.98
C ILE A 525 19.28 11.29 -23.83
N SER A 526 18.85 12.03 -22.80
CA SER A 526 19.33 13.38 -22.50
C SER A 526 20.54 13.44 -21.54
N ALA A 527 21.07 12.29 -21.07
CA ALA A 527 22.07 12.24 -20.01
C ALA A 527 23.32 11.39 -20.28
N LEU A 528 23.57 10.94 -21.51
CA LEU A 528 24.80 10.24 -21.89
C LEU A 528 25.39 10.83 -23.16
N GLY A 529 26.37 11.72 -23.00
CA GLY A 529 27.06 12.34 -24.14
C GLY A 529 28.33 13.09 -23.75
N ARG A 530 29.24 12.49 -22.98
CA ARG A 530 30.65 12.93 -22.92
C ARG A 530 31.60 11.74 -22.80
N THR A 531 31.99 11.19 -23.94
CA THR A 531 33.33 10.61 -24.11
C THR A 531 33.94 11.15 -25.40
N SER A 532 35.25 11.35 -25.36
CA SER A 532 36.07 12.23 -26.20
C SER A 532 36.66 11.54 -27.44
N ALA A 533 36.50 12.14 -28.64
CA ALA A 533 37.47 12.20 -29.76
C ALA A 533 36.84 12.93 -30.99
N PRO A 534 37.64 13.48 -31.95
CA PRO A 534 37.34 14.78 -32.58
C PRO A 534 36.85 14.75 -34.04
N ALA A 535 36.35 15.93 -34.44
CA ALA A 535 36.43 16.58 -35.76
C ALA A 535 35.30 16.40 -36.81
N GLU A 536 34.80 17.59 -37.23
CA GLU A 536 34.35 18.00 -38.56
C GLU A 536 32.96 17.56 -39.08
N ALA A 537 31.96 18.44 -38.93
CA ALA A 537 31.41 19.27 -40.02
C ALA A 537 30.12 19.99 -39.56
N ALA A 538 29.93 21.21 -40.07
CA ALA A 538 29.11 22.28 -39.50
C ALA A 538 27.61 22.28 -39.87
N GLY A 539 26.80 22.95 -39.05
CA GLY A 539 25.46 23.45 -39.37
C GLY A 539 24.84 24.17 -38.15
N GLU A 540 24.49 25.45 -38.32
CA GLU A 540 24.18 26.45 -37.28
C GLU A 540 23.05 26.08 -36.29
N ILE A 541 23.30 26.32 -34.98
CA ILE A 541 22.24 26.47 -33.96
C ILE A 541 22.32 27.90 -33.41
N GLN A 542 21.23 28.65 -33.56
CA GLN A 542 21.07 30.00 -33.01
C GLN A 542 21.18 30.00 -31.48
N ARG A 543 21.95 30.96 -30.94
CA ARG A 543 22.08 31.24 -29.50
C ARG A 543 20.76 31.75 -28.92
N LEU A 544 20.34 31.21 -27.77
CA LEU A 544 19.35 31.84 -26.89
C LEU A 544 20.08 32.75 -25.89
N GLU A 545 19.71 34.03 -25.85
CA GLU A 545 20.15 35.03 -24.87
C GLU A 545 19.17 35.09 -23.68
N CYS A 546 19.67 35.21 -22.46
CA CYS A 546 18.86 35.28 -21.23
C CYS A 546 19.08 36.62 -20.51
N TYR A 547 18.01 37.39 -20.31
CA TYR A 547 18.06 38.70 -19.62
C TYR A 547 17.46 38.61 -18.20
N HIS A 548 17.99 39.42 -17.27
CA HIS A 548 17.43 39.59 -15.92
C HIS A 548 16.81 40.99 -15.76
N CYS A 549 15.55 41.05 -15.32
CA CYS A 549 14.81 42.29 -15.11
C CYS A 549 14.31 42.37 -13.66
N THR A 550 14.49 43.50 -12.99
CA THR A 550 13.97 43.75 -11.63
C THR A 550 12.91 44.84 -11.63
N TYR A 551 11.79 44.60 -10.94
CA TYR A 551 10.75 45.61 -10.68
C TYR A 551 10.73 46.00 -9.21
N ARG A 552 10.45 47.28 -8.94
CA ARG A 552 10.24 47.80 -7.58
C ARG A 552 8.90 48.52 -7.55
N GLU A 553 8.00 48.11 -6.65
CA GLU A 553 6.79 48.86 -6.33
C GLU A 553 7.15 50.05 -5.44
N ASN A 554 6.58 51.22 -5.73
CA ASN A 554 6.56 52.34 -4.80
C ASN A 554 5.27 52.30 -3.97
N SER A 555 5.34 52.83 -2.76
CA SER A 555 4.38 52.66 -1.66
C SER A 555 3.01 53.33 -1.82
N ASP A 556 2.64 53.82 -3.00
CA ASP A 556 1.35 54.46 -3.30
C ASP A 556 0.60 53.82 -4.49
N GLY A 557 1.08 52.68 -5.00
CA GLY A 557 0.25 51.75 -5.77
C GLY A 557 -0.26 52.23 -7.13
N THR A 558 0.33 53.27 -7.75
CA THR A 558 -0.08 53.68 -9.11
C THR A 558 1.11 53.94 -10.05
N THR A 559 1.10 53.21 -11.18
CA THR A 559 1.98 53.24 -12.38
C THR A 559 3.38 52.60 -12.31
N PHE A 560 3.61 51.64 -13.23
CA PHE A 560 4.90 51.00 -13.51
C PHE A 560 5.74 51.85 -14.48
N GLY A 561 6.88 52.37 -14.03
CA GLY A 561 7.88 53.00 -14.88
C GLY A 561 8.97 52.00 -15.31
N ASN A 562 9.25 51.89 -16.61
CA ASN A 562 10.31 51.04 -17.17
C ASN A 562 11.71 51.53 -16.79
N LYS A 563 12.54 50.65 -16.21
CA LYS A 563 14.01 50.75 -16.31
C LYS A 563 14.68 49.36 -16.47
N ALA A 564 15.32 49.21 -17.63
CA ALA A 564 16.40 48.32 -18.09
C ALA A 564 16.55 46.91 -17.48
N CYS A 565 16.38 45.89 -18.33
CA CYS A 565 16.90 44.54 -18.14
C CYS A 565 18.41 44.50 -18.46
N GLN A 566 19.20 43.74 -17.69
CA GLN A 566 20.62 43.51 -17.96
C GLN A 566 20.87 42.06 -18.37
N ASP A 567 21.80 41.90 -19.32
CA ASP A 567 22.31 40.62 -19.82
C ASP A 567 23.26 40.01 -18.78
N VAL A 568 23.06 38.73 -18.42
CA VAL A 568 23.80 38.07 -17.32
C VAL A 568 24.73 36.98 -17.83
N SER A 569 25.41 37.24 -18.94
CA SER A 569 26.32 36.28 -19.56
C SER A 569 27.80 36.43 -19.16
N ASP A 570 28.15 37.11 -18.06
CA ASP A 570 29.55 37.35 -17.64
C ASP A 570 29.93 36.62 -16.31
N PRO A 571 30.93 35.71 -16.31
CA PRO A 571 31.36 34.94 -15.13
C PRO A 571 32.06 35.72 -14.00
N GLU A 572 32.45 36.99 -14.16
CA GLU A 572 33.26 37.72 -13.16
C GLU A 572 32.49 38.42 -12.03
N ALA A 573 31.15 38.55 -12.09
CA ALA A 573 30.36 39.23 -11.05
C ALA A 573 30.08 38.39 -9.78
N SER A 574 30.50 37.12 -9.75
CA SER A 574 30.17 36.18 -8.65
C SER A 574 31.13 36.20 -7.47
N LYS A 575 32.16 37.07 -7.46
CA LYS A 575 33.29 36.99 -6.50
C LYS A 575 33.40 38.11 -5.47
N GLN A 576 32.44 39.04 -5.39
CA GLN A 576 32.45 40.08 -4.36
C GLN A 576 31.18 40.05 -3.52
N PHE A 577 31.00 39.07 -2.64
CA PHE A 577 30.14 39.21 -1.45
C PHE A 577 30.47 38.12 -0.41
N LEU A 578 31.71 38.10 0.08
CA LEU A 578 32.11 37.37 1.28
C LEU A 578 33.05 38.25 2.11
N ILE A 579 32.81 38.28 3.43
CA ILE A 579 33.58 38.90 4.54
C ILE A 579 33.06 40.27 5.05
N SER A 580 32.22 40.23 6.09
CA SER A 580 32.49 40.89 7.39
C SER A 580 31.53 40.37 8.48
N ILE A 581 32.05 39.71 9.52
CA ILE A 581 31.34 39.30 10.74
C ILE A 581 31.63 40.36 11.85
N PRO A 582 30.77 40.55 12.86
CA PRO A 582 31.18 40.06 14.17
C PRO A 582 30.08 39.36 15.01
N ASN A 583 30.55 38.33 15.71
CA ASN A 583 29.97 37.49 16.76
C ASN A 583 28.84 38.06 17.64
N ARG A 584 27.79 37.24 17.86
CA ARG A 584 27.26 36.93 19.21
C ARG A 584 26.47 35.61 19.18
N PHE A 585 26.82 34.72 20.11
CA PHE A 585 26.21 33.42 20.40
C PHE A 585 24.72 33.53 20.78
N TYR A 586 23.88 32.60 20.31
CA TYR A 586 22.94 31.83 21.13
C TYR A 586 22.45 30.57 20.37
N ASN A 587 22.36 29.46 21.11
CA ASN A 587 21.88 28.12 20.73
C ASN A 587 20.52 28.09 20.02
N VAL A 588 20.40 27.38 18.89
CA VAL A 588 19.25 26.49 18.57
C VAL A 588 19.73 25.34 17.68
N THR A 589 19.51 24.12 18.15
CA THR A 589 19.67 22.83 17.46
C THR A 589 18.44 22.49 16.61
N LYS A 590 18.62 22.29 15.28
CA LYS A 590 17.96 21.30 14.38
C LYS A 590 18.11 21.72 12.90
N PRO A 591 18.46 20.82 11.96
CA PRO A 591 18.39 21.11 10.52
C PRO A 591 16.98 20.85 9.98
N THR A 592 16.35 21.87 9.39
CA THR A 592 15.11 21.76 8.60
C THR A 592 15.43 21.40 7.14
N PRO A 593 14.79 20.38 6.54
CA PRO A 593 14.83 20.15 5.10
C PRO A 593 13.94 21.16 4.36
N VAL A 594 14.45 21.72 3.27
CA VAL A 594 13.65 22.51 2.31
C VAL A 594 12.85 21.53 1.45
N VAL A 595 11.54 21.52 1.63
CA VAL A 595 10.57 20.77 0.80
C VAL A 595 10.16 21.64 -0.38
N TYR A 596 10.31 21.14 -1.60
CA TYR A 596 9.56 21.67 -2.75
C TYR A 596 8.15 21.08 -2.69
N ARG A 597 7.17 21.92 -2.36
CA ARG A 597 5.74 21.61 -2.42
C ARG A 597 5.19 22.14 -3.74
N TYR A 598 4.61 21.28 -4.56
CA TYR A 598 3.56 21.70 -5.48
C TYR A 598 2.24 21.33 -4.81
N ASP A 599 1.63 22.31 -4.16
CA ASP A 599 0.22 22.24 -3.75
C ASP A 599 -0.37 23.65 -3.84
N CYS A 600 -1.38 23.81 -4.68
CA CYS A 600 -2.31 24.92 -4.63
C CYS A 600 -3.20 24.76 -3.39
N MET A 601 -2.70 25.19 -2.23
CA MET A 601 -3.50 25.39 -1.02
C MET A 601 -3.18 26.78 -0.45
N THR A 602 -4.20 27.64 -0.51
CA THR A 602 -4.21 29.02 -0.07
C THR A 602 -3.99 29.11 1.45
N TYR A 603 -2.88 29.71 1.89
CA TYR A 603 -2.64 30.02 3.30
C TYR A 603 -3.56 31.15 3.78
N TRP A 604 -4.36 30.89 4.83
CA TRP A 604 -4.97 31.94 5.65
C TRP A 604 -4.15 32.15 6.93
N ARG A 605 -3.48 33.31 7.04
CA ARG A 605 -3.10 33.92 8.32
C ARG A 605 -2.93 35.42 8.13
N THR A 606 -3.96 36.17 8.51
CA THR A 606 -3.91 37.46 9.24
C THR A 606 -5.32 38.03 9.28
N GLY A 607 -5.79 38.44 10.46
CA GLY A 607 -7.16 38.92 10.65
C GLY A 607 -7.43 40.20 9.86
N LYS A 608 -8.49 40.17 9.04
CA LYS A 608 -9.32 41.30 8.59
C LYS A 608 -10.61 40.77 7.96
N ARG A 609 -11.66 41.61 8.00
CA ARG A 609 -13.08 41.41 7.65
C ARG A 609 -13.37 40.39 6.54
N ILE A 610 -14.39 39.55 6.76
CA ILE A 610 -15.01 38.71 5.73
C ILE A 610 -16.08 39.57 5.02
N GLU A 611 -15.97 39.69 3.71
CA GLU A 611 -16.99 40.30 2.84
C GLU A 611 -17.71 39.16 2.12
N ASP A 612 -19.00 38.95 2.42
CA ASP A 612 -19.80 37.91 1.76
C ASP A 612 -20.70 38.52 0.68
N HIS A 613 -20.70 37.89 -0.50
CA HIS A 613 -21.60 38.18 -1.60
C HIS A 613 -22.58 37.02 -1.78
N PHE A 614 -23.88 37.31 -1.64
CA PHE A 614 -24.96 36.34 -1.88
C PHE A 614 -25.65 36.65 -3.20
N CYS A 615 -25.78 35.65 -4.08
CA CYS A 615 -26.61 35.73 -5.28
C CYS A 615 -27.77 34.73 -5.16
N SER A 616 -29.01 35.20 -5.35
CA SER A 616 -30.19 34.32 -5.32
C SER A 616 -30.34 33.51 -6.62
N GLU A 617 -31.14 32.43 -6.58
CA GLU A 617 -31.52 31.62 -7.74
C GLU A 617 -32.22 32.41 -8.87
N THR A 618 -32.61 33.66 -8.61
CA THR A 618 -33.18 34.60 -9.60
C THR A 618 -32.16 35.58 -10.17
N GLY A 619 -30.86 35.43 -9.89
CA GLY A 619 -29.78 36.21 -10.51
C GLY A 619 -29.55 37.62 -9.96
N LYS A 620 -29.99 37.93 -8.73
CA LYS A 620 -29.67 39.23 -8.07
C LYS A 620 -28.71 39.01 -6.91
N CYS A 621 -27.66 39.83 -6.85
CA CYS A 621 -26.61 39.74 -5.84
C CYS A 621 -26.66 40.89 -4.83
N TYR A 622 -26.42 40.57 -3.55
CA TYR A 622 -26.48 41.49 -2.42
C TYR A 622 -25.16 41.52 -1.65
N HIS A 623 -24.83 42.67 -1.05
CA HIS A 623 -23.67 42.85 -0.17
C HIS A 623 -24.14 43.14 1.26
N CYS A 624 -23.65 42.36 2.23
CA CYS A 624 -24.04 42.46 3.64
C CYS A 624 -22.79 42.40 4.54
N GLU A 625 -22.65 43.31 5.51
CA GLU A 625 -21.57 43.26 6.53
C GLU A 625 -22.10 42.74 7.89
N GLY A 626 -21.47 41.71 8.46
CA GLY A 626 -21.75 41.23 9.82
C GLY A 626 -20.70 40.23 10.38
N THR A 627 -20.47 40.22 11.70
CA THR A 627 -19.49 39.34 12.38
C THR A 627 -20.14 38.18 13.14
N GLU A 628 -19.66 36.95 12.91
CA GLU A 628 -20.06 35.74 13.65
C GLU A 628 -19.53 35.69 15.09
N TYR A 629 -20.26 34.98 15.98
CA TYR A 629 -19.75 34.58 17.29
C TYR A 629 -20.17 33.16 17.68
N MET A 630 -19.34 32.49 18.47
CA MET A 630 -19.48 31.09 18.87
C MET A 630 -20.30 30.96 20.17
N ASN A 631 -21.37 30.16 20.16
CA ASN A 631 -22.15 29.91 21.36
C ASN A 631 -21.48 28.83 22.23
N LYS A 632 -20.96 29.24 23.39
CA LYS A 632 -20.16 28.39 24.29
C LYS A 632 -20.94 27.27 24.99
N SER A 633 -22.26 27.25 24.92
CA SER A 633 -23.08 26.18 25.54
C SER A 633 -23.37 25.02 24.60
N THR A 634 -23.26 25.23 23.28
CA THR A 634 -23.58 24.23 22.25
C THR A 634 -22.40 23.89 21.34
N ASN A 635 -21.28 24.62 21.46
CA ASN A 635 -20.12 24.50 20.57
C ASN A 635 -20.47 24.59 19.07
N ALA A 636 -21.48 25.41 18.74
CA ALA A 636 -21.85 25.73 17.37
C ALA A 636 -21.65 27.23 17.09
N TRP A 637 -21.23 27.56 15.88
CA TRP A 637 -21.21 28.92 15.36
C TRP A 637 -22.64 29.35 15.06
N VAL A 638 -23.06 30.49 15.62
CA VAL A 638 -24.42 31.01 15.40
C VAL A 638 -24.33 32.17 14.42
N HIS A 639 -24.85 31.97 13.21
CA HIS A 639 -25.12 33.08 12.30
C HIS A 639 -26.28 33.90 12.86
N PRO A 640 -26.23 35.25 12.81
CA PRO A 640 -27.40 36.05 13.13
C PRO A 640 -28.52 35.74 12.12
N GLU A 641 -29.72 35.47 12.61
CA GLU A 641 -30.92 35.34 11.77
C GLU A 641 -31.04 36.55 10.85
N ALA A 642 -31.34 36.28 9.57
CA ALA A 642 -31.47 37.27 8.51
C ALA A 642 -32.65 38.23 8.77
N HIS A 643 -32.41 39.27 9.58
CA HIS A 643 -33.24 40.47 9.56
C HIS A 643 -32.81 41.37 8.40
N LYS A 644 -33.76 41.58 7.47
CA LYS A 644 -33.68 42.29 6.18
C LYS A 644 -33.31 43.79 6.22
N GLU A 645 -32.66 44.28 7.26
CA GLU A 645 -32.33 45.71 7.37
C GLU A 645 -30.81 45.89 7.43
N GLY A 646 -30.17 46.02 6.26
CA GLY A 646 -28.74 46.35 6.19
C GLY A 646 -28.01 46.11 4.86
N CYS A 647 -28.59 45.41 3.88
CA CYS A 647 -27.88 45.08 2.64
C CYS A 647 -28.23 46.03 1.49
N ALA A 648 -27.23 46.63 0.84
CA ALA A 648 -27.42 47.52 -0.32
C ALA A 648 -27.43 46.72 -1.64
N SER A 649 -28.30 47.09 -2.58
CA SER A 649 -28.35 46.49 -3.92
C SER A 649 -27.22 47.02 -4.81
N LEU A 650 -26.45 46.13 -5.43
CA LEU A 650 -25.48 46.50 -6.46
C LEU A 650 -26.23 46.72 -7.80
N GLU A 651 -26.65 47.95 -8.06
CA GLU A 651 -27.07 48.37 -9.40
C GLU A 651 -25.97 49.25 -10.02
N GLY A 652 -25.22 48.70 -10.98
CA GLY A 652 -24.25 49.45 -11.79
C GLY A 652 -23.12 48.60 -12.38
N ASN A 653 -23.01 48.61 -13.72
CA ASN A 653 -22.05 47.87 -14.55
C ASN A 653 -20.60 47.83 -14.02
N GLN A 654 -20.21 46.72 -13.38
CA GLN A 654 -18.82 46.30 -13.20
C GLN A 654 -18.72 44.82 -13.61
N PRO A 655 -17.82 44.43 -14.54
CA PRO A 655 -17.70 43.05 -14.98
C PRO A 655 -16.95 42.21 -13.93
N VAL A 656 -17.64 41.23 -13.35
CA VAL A 656 -17.03 40.18 -12.52
C VAL A 656 -16.29 39.22 -13.45
N ARG A 657 -15.00 38.96 -13.20
CA ARG A 657 -14.18 38.01 -13.98
C ARG A 657 -14.67 36.58 -13.74
N PRO A 658 -14.82 35.72 -14.78
CA PRO A 658 -15.11 34.30 -14.57
C PRO A 658 -13.87 33.57 -14.03
N CYS A 659 -14.10 32.56 -13.19
CA CYS A 659 -13.10 31.60 -12.73
C CYS A 659 -12.42 30.89 -13.93
N ASP A 660 -11.09 30.77 -13.88
CA ASP A 660 -10.32 29.97 -14.84
C ASP A 660 -10.75 28.49 -14.77
N ALA A 661 -11.42 28.02 -15.83
CA ALA A 661 -11.69 26.60 -16.04
C ALA A 661 -10.69 26.04 -17.04
N THR A 662 -9.70 25.28 -16.57
CA THR A 662 -8.83 24.46 -17.43
C THR A 662 -9.62 23.28 -18.01
N CYS A 663 -9.75 23.22 -19.33
CA CYS A 663 -10.31 22.06 -20.03
C CYS A 663 -9.19 21.05 -20.34
N GLU A 664 -9.18 19.89 -19.71
CA GLU A 664 -8.36 18.75 -20.14
C GLU A 664 -9.08 17.96 -21.24
N VAL A 665 -8.36 17.71 -22.35
CA VAL A 665 -8.82 16.81 -23.42
C VAL A 665 -8.09 15.48 -23.27
N LEU A 666 -8.81 14.43 -22.89
CA LEU A 666 -8.27 13.08 -22.77
C LEU A 666 -8.40 12.35 -24.12
N LEU A 667 -7.27 12.01 -24.74
CA LEU A 667 -7.21 11.14 -25.93
C LEU A 667 -7.09 9.68 -25.46
N MET A 668 -8.17 8.90 -25.54
CA MET A 668 -8.11 7.46 -25.32
C MET A 668 -7.59 6.74 -26.58
N SER A 669 -6.57 5.90 -26.41
CA SER A 669 -6.16 4.94 -27.44
C SER A 669 -7.17 3.78 -27.49
N VAL A 670 -7.71 3.51 -28.67
CA VAL A 670 -8.53 2.32 -28.93
C VAL A 670 -7.60 1.22 -29.43
N MET A 671 -7.31 0.22 -28.60
CA MET A 671 -6.64 -1.01 -29.03
C MET A 671 -7.64 -1.90 -29.79
N GLN A 672 -7.26 -2.25 -31.03
CA GLN A 672 -8.07 -3.01 -31.99
C GLN A 672 -8.39 -4.44 -31.51
N GLY A 673 -9.67 -4.75 -31.42
CA GLY A 673 -10.18 -6.12 -31.51
C GLY A 673 -10.76 -6.36 -32.91
N ASN A 674 -10.05 -7.14 -33.74
CA ASN A 674 -10.45 -7.89 -34.95
C ASN A 674 -11.82 -7.63 -35.64
N ASN A 675 -12.26 -6.38 -35.85
CA ASN A 675 -13.32 -6.06 -36.80
C ASN A 675 -13.02 -4.74 -37.52
N LYS A 676 -13.18 -4.75 -38.84
CA LYS A 676 -12.99 -3.61 -39.73
C LYS A 676 -14.13 -2.61 -39.51
N ASP A 677 -13.90 -1.59 -38.70
CA ASP A 677 -14.37 -0.19 -38.83
C ASP A 677 -14.24 0.54 -37.47
N PRO A 678 -13.46 1.64 -37.35
CA PRO A 678 -13.34 2.39 -36.10
C PRO A 678 -14.49 3.40 -35.94
N VAL A 679 -15.26 3.27 -34.86
CA VAL A 679 -16.21 4.31 -34.40
C VAL A 679 -15.59 5.04 -33.20
N ALA A 680 -15.28 6.33 -33.35
CA ALA A 680 -14.83 7.16 -32.23
C ALA A 680 -16.04 7.64 -31.42
N ARG A 681 -16.06 7.40 -30.11
CA ARG A 681 -17.01 8.02 -29.17
C ARG A 681 -16.29 9.06 -28.32
N PHE A 682 -16.81 10.28 -28.30
CA PHE A 682 -16.40 11.32 -27.34
C PHE A 682 -17.36 11.31 -26.15
N VAL A 683 -16.84 11.29 -24.92
CA VAL A 683 -17.62 11.48 -23.70
C VAL A 683 -17.17 12.78 -23.03
N GLN A 684 -18.08 13.73 -22.92
CA GLN A 684 -17.88 14.99 -22.21
C GLN A 684 -18.22 14.77 -20.73
N ARG A 685 -17.27 15.00 -19.80
CA ARG A 685 -17.56 15.04 -18.35
C ARG A 685 -17.72 16.50 -17.91
N GLY A 686 -18.90 16.83 -17.36
CA GLY A 686 -19.06 17.83 -16.29
C GLY A 686 -19.39 19.27 -16.70
N CYS A 687 -20.68 19.57 -16.92
CA CYS A 687 -21.33 20.79 -16.46
C CYS A 687 -22.68 20.38 -15.84
N LEU A 688 -23.02 20.92 -14.66
CA LEU A 688 -24.27 20.62 -13.92
C LEU A 688 -25.52 20.77 -14.81
N PRO A 689 -26.52 19.87 -14.74
CA PRO A 689 -27.73 20.01 -15.53
C PRO A 689 -28.77 20.87 -14.79
N THR A 690 -28.90 22.13 -15.17
CA THR A 690 -30.18 22.84 -15.06
C THR A 690 -30.97 22.57 -16.34
N GLN A 691 -32.16 21.98 -16.15
CA GLN A 691 -33.23 21.72 -17.13
C GLN A 691 -32.93 21.93 -18.62
N MET A 692 -32.82 20.83 -19.37
CA MET A 692 -33.25 20.81 -20.77
C MET A 692 -33.70 19.41 -21.19
N ASP A 693 -34.82 19.38 -21.90
CA ASP A 693 -35.62 18.23 -22.27
C ASP A 693 -34.90 17.18 -23.12
N ALA A 694 -35.37 15.95 -22.99
CA ALA A 694 -34.99 14.79 -23.76
C ALA A 694 -35.23 14.99 -25.28
N GLN A 695 -34.16 14.99 -26.08
CA GLN A 695 -34.21 14.48 -27.46
C GLN A 695 -32.92 13.73 -27.79
N THR A 696 -33.06 12.42 -27.95
CA THR A 696 -32.09 11.54 -28.58
C THR A 696 -32.06 11.85 -30.07
N ALA A 697 -30.98 12.44 -30.58
CA ALA A 697 -30.73 12.56 -32.02
C ALA A 697 -29.53 11.68 -32.38
N ALA A 698 -29.82 10.50 -32.92
CA ALA A 698 -28.84 9.70 -33.66
C ALA A 698 -28.59 10.40 -35.00
N PHE A 699 -27.34 10.77 -35.29
CA PHE A 699 -26.92 11.17 -36.63
C PHE A 699 -26.20 9.98 -37.27
N GLU A 700 -26.91 9.28 -38.16
CA GLU A 700 -26.31 8.50 -39.24
C GLU A 700 -25.95 9.48 -40.36
N THR A 701 -24.69 9.50 -40.80
CA THR A 701 -24.33 10.11 -42.09
C THR A 701 -23.59 9.12 -42.96
N ASP A 702 -24.18 8.95 -44.14
CA ASP A 702 -23.82 8.03 -45.20
C ASP A 702 -22.53 8.47 -45.91
N THR A 703 -21.94 7.51 -46.60
CA THR A 703 -20.63 7.53 -47.25
C THR A 703 -20.41 8.67 -48.27
N LYS A 704 -19.15 9.16 -48.30
CA LYS A 704 -18.52 10.04 -49.31
C LYS A 704 -18.95 11.52 -49.31
N ASP A 705 -18.41 12.29 -48.36
CA ASP A 705 -18.01 13.68 -48.64
C ASP A 705 -16.90 14.13 -47.67
N LYS A 706 -16.01 15.00 -48.17
CA LYS A 706 -14.80 15.47 -47.47
C LYS A 706 -15.15 16.16 -46.14
N PHE A 707 -14.53 15.70 -45.06
CA PHE A 707 -14.54 16.35 -43.75
C PHE A 707 -13.92 17.76 -43.88
N ASN A 708 -14.74 18.82 -43.83
CA ASN A 708 -14.24 20.20 -43.89
C ASN A 708 -14.05 20.76 -42.48
N MET A 709 -12.79 20.89 -42.06
CA MET A 709 -12.37 21.32 -40.72
C MET A 709 -12.75 22.77 -40.38
N GLU A 710 -13.04 23.62 -41.37
CA GLU A 710 -13.46 25.02 -41.13
C GLU A 710 -14.80 25.10 -40.38
N THR A 711 -15.73 24.19 -40.67
CA THR A 711 -17.06 24.16 -40.03
C THR A 711 -17.02 23.82 -38.53
N CYS A 712 -15.99 23.09 -38.08
CA CYS A 712 -15.82 22.74 -36.66
C CYS A 712 -15.12 23.87 -35.87
N TYR A 713 -14.23 24.63 -36.53
CA TYR A 713 -13.56 25.79 -35.95
C TYR A 713 -14.53 26.97 -35.75
N ASP A 714 -15.42 27.21 -36.72
CA ASP A 714 -16.41 28.28 -36.65
C ASP A 714 -17.52 28.02 -35.61
N SER A 715 -17.77 26.76 -35.27
CA SER A 715 -18.71 26.41 -34.18
C SER A 715 -18.11 26.59 -32.79
N ILE A 716 -16.78 26.46 -32.63
CA ILE A 716 -16.09 26.59 -31.33
C ILE A 716 -15.80 28.07 -31.02
N CYS A 717 -15.39 28.88 -32.00
CA CYS A 717 -15.07 30.29 -31.74
C CYS A 717 -16.34 31.21 -31.72
N ASN A 718 -17.54 30.73 -32.09
CA ASN A 718 -18.80 31.50 -31.93
C ASN A 718 -19.49 31.36 -30.56
N THR A 719 -19.02 30.46 -29.71
CA THR A 719 -19.45 30.35 -28.30
C THR A 719 -18.41 30.99 -27.38
N GLY A 720 -18.33 32.32 -27.42
CA GLY A 720 -17.85 33.12 -26.28
C GLY A 720 -16.37 33.07 -25.87
N CYS A 721 -15.47 32.40 -26.60
CA CYS A 721 -14.03 32.45 -26.31
C CYS A 721 -13.35 33.63 -27.02
N THR A 722 -12.53 34.40 -26.29
CA THR A 722 -11.78 35.53 -26.84
C THR A 722 -10.70 35.08 -27.83
N LYS A 723 -10.35 35.97 -28.79
CA LYS A 723 -9.44 35.70 -29.92
C LYS A 723 -8.07 35.11 -29.55
N ASP A 724 -7.59 35.30 -28.33
CA ASP A 724 -6.28 34.79 -27.86
C ASP A 724 -6.31 33.30 -27.46
N GLY A 725 -7.49 32.72 -27.22
CA GLY A 725 -7.66 31.28 -26.99
C GLY A 725 -7.62 30.44 -28.28
N CYS A 726 -8.15 30.98 -29.39
CA CYS A 726 -8.23 30.26 -30.67
C CYS A 726 -6.86 30.13 -31.40
N SER A 727 -5.84 30.91 -31.01
CA SER A 727 -4.46 30.83 -31.55
C SER A 727 -3.61 29.76 -30.85
N SER A 728 -3.76 29.60 -29.53
CA SER A 728 -3.07 28.58 -28.73
C SER A 728 -3.51 27.15 -29.08
N ALA A 729 -4.79 26.97 -29.42
CA ALA A 729 -5.33 25.70 -29.89
C ALA A 729 -4.77 25.27 -31.26
N ARG A 730 -4.47 26.23 -32.16
CA ARG A 730 -3.84 25.93 -33.46
C ARG A 730 -2.41 25.42 -33.31
N VAL A 731 -1.64 25.96 -32.35
CA VAL A 731 -0.24 25.54 -32.12
C VAL A 731 -0.17 24.14 -31.51
N ALA A 732 -1.07 23.81 -30.58
CA ALA A 732 -1.14 22.48 -29.97
C ALA A 732 -1.56 21.38 -30.97
N LEU A 733 -2.48 21.68 -31.88
CA LEU A 733 -2.97 20.72 -32.89
C LEU A 733 -1.90 20.42 -33.96
N VAL A 734 -1.17 21.43 -34.43
CA VAL A 734 -0.12 21.27 -35.45
C VAL A 734 1.10 20.54 -34.88
N SER A 735 1.44 20.77 -33.60
CA SER A 735 2.55 20.09 -32.92
C SER A 735 2.28 18.60 -32.69
N SER A 736 1.02 18.25 -32.41
CA SER A 736 0.59 16.86 -32.20
C SER A 736 0.62 16.03 -33.48
N ILE A 737 0.33 16.65 -34.63
CA ILE A 737 0.35 16.00 -35.95
C ILE A 737 1.78 15.79 -36.46
N PHE A 738 2.72 16.68 -36.16
CA PHE A 738 4.14 16.50 -36.49
C PHE A 738 4.80 15.36 -35.69
N LEU A 739 4.40 15.18 -34.42
CA LEU A 739 4.82 14.04 -33.60
C LEU A 739 4.27 12.70 -34.12
N LEU A 740 3.00 12.66 -34.52
CA LEU A 740 2.36 11.45 -35.06
C LEU A 740 2.89 11.05 -36.45
N THR A 741 3.24 12.01 -37.31
CA THR A 741 3.81 11.72 -38.64
C THR A 741 5.27 11.28 -38.57
N SER A 742 6.01 11.69 -37.54
CA SER A 742 7.39 11.23 -37.31
C SER A 742 7.46 9.82 -36.69
N LEU A 743 6.39 9.38 -36.01
CA LEU A 743 6.25 8.05 -35.41
C LEU A 743 5.85 6.94 -36.40
N PHE A 744 5.41 7.29 -37.61
CA PHE A 744 5.04 6.33 -38.67
C PHE A 744 6.16 6.06 -39.69
N LEU A 745 7.31 6.73 -39.58
CA LEU A 745 8.43 6.64 -40.53
C LEU A 745 9.74 6.12 -39.90
N LEU A 746 9.69 5.53 -38.70
CA LEU A 746 10.81 4.84 -38.03
C LEU A 746 10.49 3.37 -37.75
#